data_AF-A0A1U8ADD2-F1
#
_entry.id   AF-A0A1U8ADD2-F1
#
_cell.length_a   1.000
_cell.length_b   1.000
_cell.length_c   1.000
_cell.angle_alpha   90.00
_cell.angle_beta   90.00
_cell.angle_gamma   90.00
#
_symmetry.space_group_name_H-M   'P 1'
#
loop_
_entity.id
_entity.type
_entity.pdbx_description
1 polymer ?
#
loop_
_entity_poly.entity_id
_entity_poly.type
_entity_poly.pdbx_seq_one_letter_code
_entity_poly.pdbx_strand_id
1 'polypeptide(L)'
;MSLPTPELMWYFTRRRTIWAAIPELLRSTVLIWTLASWSSIAYLEELENNPDLDRNETLGHFIESHGYSELFEKAYLAPMCASIWSCSSEGAMGFSAFSVLSFCRNHHLLQLFGRPQWLTVKWRSHAYVNKVQEELEKRNCEIKTGYAVQSVSTFDGGCTVIGEDGSQDTYNGCVIAVHAPDALTMLGTEATYEERRVLGAFQYAYSDIYLHRDKKLMPQNPTAWSAWNFLGTTDNKVCLTYWLNVLQNIGETSLPFLVTLNPPYIPEHNILKWSTSHPVPSVAASNASLELDEIQGKRGIWFCGAYQGYGFHEDGLKAGMVAAHTFLGKNCAVLKNPEQMVPSLAETGARLIVTRFLRHYISAGCLMLLEEGGTVFTFEGSNKKCPLKCVLKVHNPQFYWKVATEADIGLADAYINGDFSFVDKEEGLLNLFMIFIANRNLDSSDARNNNRRGWWTPLFLTAAIASAKYFFWHISRQNTLTQARRNISRHYDLSNDLFALFLDKTMTYSCAIFKAENEDLKVAQLRKISVLIEKARIERNHEILEIGCGWGSLAIEVVKQTGCKYTGITLSEEQLKYAEQRVKEAGLQDHIKFLLCDYRQLPYSHKYDRIISCEMLEAVGHEYMEEFLGCCESVLAENGLLVLQFISIPDERYDEYRRSSDFIKEYIFPGGCIPSLSRVTSAMASASRLCVEHLENIGIHYYQTLIYWRNSFMEKQSEILALGFDEKFIRTWEYYFIYCAAGFRSRTLGNYQIVFSRPGNLTAFSDPYKGLPSAF
;
A
#
# COMPACT_ATOMS: atom_id res chain seq x y z
N MET A 1 -4.91 -1.98 -17.48
CA MET A 1 -3.56 -1.53 -17.89
C MET A 1 -3.02 -0.61 -16.81
N SER A 2 -2.13 -1.11 -15.94
CA SER A 2 -1.41 -0.26 -14.99
C SER A 2 -0.09 0.16 -15.63
N LEU A 3 0.00 1.41 -16.06
CA LEU A 3 1.28 1.98 -16.46
C LEU A 3 2.14 2.12 -15.20
N PRO A 4 3.43 1.75 -15.24
CA PRO A 4 4.34 2.06 -14.14
C PRO A 4 4.38 3.57 -13.93
N THR A 5 4.30 3.99 -12.68
CA THR A 5 4.17 5.38 -12.20
C THR A 5 5.24 6.41 -12.63
N PRO A 6 6.43 6.09 -13.21
CA PRO A 6 7.33 7.11 -13.74
C PRO A 6 6.82 7.84 -15.00
N GLU A 7 5.71 7.39 -15.60
CA GLU A 7 5.17 7.95 -16.84
C GLU A 7 4.00 8.91 -16.63
N LEU A 8 3.81 9.50 -15.45
CA LEU A 8 2.79 10.54 -15.25
C LEU A 8 3.45 11.93 -15.22
N MET A 9 2.91 12.89 -15.99
CA MET A 9 3.35 14.29 -15.99
C MET A 9 2.35 15.20 -15.28
N TRP A 10 2.90 16.22 -14.60
CA TRP A 10 2.15 17.22 -13.83
C TRP A 10 1.36 18.14 -14.77
N TYR A 11 0.05 18.24 -14.57
CA TYR A 11 -0.80 19.09 -15.41
C TYR A 11 -1.07 20.49 -14.82
N PHE A 12 -0.77 20.76 -13.55
CA PHE A 12 -0.96 22.09 -12.93
C PHE A 12 0.04 22.39 -11.80
N THR A 13 0.74 23.53 -11.85
CA THR A 13 1.75 23.88 -10.81
C THR A 13 1.69 25.32 -10.28
N ARG A 14 0.73 26.18 -10.65
CA ARG A 14 0.72 27.56 -10.15
C ARG A 14 -0.65 28.05 -9.70
N ARG A 15 -0.65 28.90 -8.66
CA ARG A 15 -1.76 29.62 -7.98
C ARG A 15 -2.75 30.40 -8.88
N ARG A 16 -2.74 30.23 -10.21
CA ARG A 16 -3.61 30.92 -11.18
C ARG A 16 -4.49 29.95 -11.97
N THR A 17 -5.10 28.97 -11.29
CA THR A 17 -5.95 27.98 -11.95
C THR A 17 -7.41 28.14 -11.52
N ILE A 18 -8.21 28.70 -12.42
CA ILE A 18 -9.22 28.03 -13.26
C ILE A 18 -10.13 29.16 -13.80
N TRP A 19 -10.30 30.27 -13.08
CA TRP A 19 -11.15 31.39 -13.49
C TRP A 19 -10.57 32.73 -13.04
N ALA A 20 -10.63 33.76 -13.89
CA ALA A 20 -10.52 35.15 -13.46
C ALA A 20 -11.81 35.56 -12.73
N ALA A 21 -11.98 35.15 -11.48
CA ALA A 21 -13.04 35.69 -10.62
C ALA A 21 -12.50 36.89 -9.83
N ILE A 22 -13.31 37.92 -9.73
CA ILE A 22 -13.01 39.21 -9.09
C ILE A 22 -12.46 38.99 -7.67
N PRO A 23 -11.34 39.61 -7.28
CA PRO A 23 -10.73 39.46 -5.94
C PRO A 23 -11.66 39.78 -4.75
N GLU A 24 -12.77 40.48 -4.97
CA GLU A 24 -13.73 40.90 -3.94
C GLU A 24 -14.64 39.78 -3.43
N LEU A 25 -14.78 38.63 -4.12
CA LEU A 25 -15.66 37.56 -3.65
C LEU A 25 -15.16 36.86 -2.37
N LEU A 26 -13.87 36.93 -2.03
CA LEU A 26 -13.21 36.06 -1.03
C LEU A 26 -13.65 36.23 0.43
N ARG A 27 -14.39 37.28 0.81
CA ARG A 27 -14.77 37.53 2.23
C ARG A 27 -16.16 37.02 2.62
N SER A 28 -17.10 36.92 1.69
CA SER A 28 -18.48 36.44 1.93
C SER A 28 -18.79 35.09 1.27
N THR A 29 -17.94 34.61 0.36
CA THR A 29 -18.14 33.33 -0.34
C THR A 29 -17.85 32.08 0.48
N VAL A 30 -16.93 32.12 1.44
CA VAL A 30 -16.51 30.90 2.18
C VAL A 30 -17.70 30.23 2.90
N LEU A 31 -18.60 31.03 3.47
CA LEU A 31 -19.79 30.52 4.17
C LEU A 31 -20.86 30.00 3.19
N ILE A 32 -21.11 30.73 2.11
CA ILE A 32 -22.09 30.37 1.06
C ILE A 32 -21.64 29.09 0.32
N TRP A 33 -20.34 28.96 0.05
CA TRP A 33 -19.76 27.80 -0.63
C TRP A 33 -19.75 26.52 0.20
N THR A 34 -19.50 26.65 1.51
CA THR A 34 -19.56 25.49 2.41
C THR A 34 -21.00 25.01 2.52
N LEU A 35 -21.99 25.92 2.63
CA LEU A 35 -23.40 25.54 2.61
C LEU A 35 -23.83 24.94 1.25
N ALA A 36 -23.31 25.48 0.14
CA ALA A 36 -23.55 24.98 -1.20
C ALA A 36 -23.03 23.55 -1.44
N SER A 37 -21.84 23.24 -0.90
CA SER A 37 -21.29 21.88 -1.05
C SER A 37 -22.09 20.86 -0.26
N TRP A 38 -22.56 21.20 0.94
CA TRP A 38 -23.36 20.30 1.76
C TRP A 38 -24.76 20.06 1.19
N SER A 39 -25.45 21.11 0.71
CA SER A 39 -26.76 20.94 0.05
C SER A 39 -26.65 20.17 -1.26
N SER A 40 -25.61 20.42 -2.05
CA SER A 40 -25.36 19.67 -3.30
C SER A 40 -25.04 18.20 -3.04
N ILE A 41 -24.25 17.88 -2.00
CA ILE A 41 -23.93 16.50 -1.64
C ILE A 41 -25.19 15.78 -1.15
N ALA A 42 -25.96 16.40 -0.27
CA ALA A 42 -27.21 15.82 0.24
C ALA A 42 -28.21 15.54 -0.89
N TYR A 43 -28.38 16.48 -1.82
CA TYR A 43 -29.22 16.31 -3.01
C TYR A 43 -28.78 15.11 -3.87
N LEU A 44 -27.47 14.99 -4.12
CA LEU A 44 -26.93 13.87 -4.90
C LEU A 44 -27.09 12.53 -4.17
N GLU A 45 -26.83 12.48 -2.87
CA GLU A 45 -26.98 11.27 -2.05
C GLU A 45 -28.45 10.83 -1.99
N GLU A 46 -29.39 11.75 -1.90
CA GLU A 46 -30.83 11.43 -1.92
C GLU A 46 -31.25 10.77 -3.24
N LEU A 47 -30.83 11.33 -4.38
CA LEU A 47 -31.13 10.76 -5.71
C LEU A 47 -30.35 9.47 -6.02
N GLU A 48 -29.16 9.28 -5.43
CA GLU A 48 -28.38 8.06 -5.59
C GLU A 48 -28.91 6.91 -4.74
N ASN A 49 -29.44 7.22 -3.54
CA ASN A 49 -30.01 6.23 -2.62
C ASN A 49 -31.47 5.87 -2.93
N ASN A 50 -32.18 6.69 -3.70
CA ASN A 50 -33.58 6.47 -4.08
C ASN A 50 -33.74 6.42 -5.61
N PRO A 51 -33.53 5.26 -6.25
CA PRO A 51 -33.56 5.14 -7.71
C PRO A 51 -34.95 5.39 -8.33
N ASP A 52 -36.02 5.39 -7.52
CA ASP A 52 -37.38 5.70 -7.95
C ASP A 52 -37.66 7.21 -8.08
N LEU A 53 -36.75 8.08 -7.60
CA LEU A 53 -36.87 9.52 -7.77
C LEU A 53 -36.44 9.93 -9.18
N ASP A 54 -37.24 10.78 -9.82
CA ASP A 54 -36.88 11.31 -11.13
C ASP A 54 -35.72 12.31 -11.05
N ARG A 55 -34.95 12.42 -12.13
CA ARG A 55 -33.80 13.34 -12.24
C ARG A 55 -34.14 14.55 -13.10
N ASN A 56 -35.39 15.02 -13.02
CA ASN A 56 -35.94 16.02 -13.94
C ASN A 56 -35.60 17.47 -13.59
N GLU A 57 -35.05 17.73 -12.40
CA GLU A 57 -34.72 19.08 -11.96
C GLU A 57 -33.60 19.69 -12.83
N THR A 58 -33.86 20.90 -13.34
CA THR A 58 -32.86 21.69 -14.05
C THR A 58 -31.96 22.44 -13.07
N LEU A 59 -30.75 22.77 -13.50
CA LEU A 59 -29.80 23.54 -12.69
C LEU A 59 -30.40 24.88 -12.26
N GLY A 60 -31.11 25.58 -13.15
CA GLY A 60 -31.78 26.84 -12.82
C GLY A 60 -32.82 26.68 -11.71
N HIS A 61 -33.65 25.63 -11.77
CA HIS A 61 -34.65 25.37 -10.73
C HIS A 61 -34.00 25.03 -9.38
N PHE A 62 -32.94 24.21 -9.39
CA PHE A 62 -32.18 23.87 -8.18
C PHE A 62 -31.61 25.13 -7.50
N ILE A 63 -31.05 26.06 -8.28
CA ILE A 63 -30.47 27.30 -7.77
C ILE A 63 -31.54 28.20 -7.14
N GLU A 64 -32.70 28.32 -7.79
CA GLU A 64 -33.82 29.11 -7.30
C GLU A 64 -34.44 28.49 -6.03
N SER A 65 -34.70 27.18 -6.03
CA SER A 65 -35.34 26.44 -4.93
C SER A 65 -34.51 26.43 -3.64
N HIS A 66 -33.18 26.47 -3.77
CA HIS A 66 -32.24 26.47 -2.64
C HIS A 66 -31.76 27.88 -2.25
N GLY A 67 -32.30 28.94 -2.87
CA GLY A 67 -32.08 30.33 -2.45
C GLY A 67 -30.68 30.87 -2.76
N TYR A 68 -30.03 30.38 -3.81
CA TYR A 68 -28.74 30.90 -4.26
C TYR A 68 -28.87 32.31 -4.86
N SER A 69 -27.87 33.17 -4.64
CA SER A 69 -27.92 34.56 -5.14
C SER A 69 -27.72 34.65 -6.66
N GLU A 70 -28.43 35.58 -7.31
CA GLU A 70 -28.26 35.91 -8.73
C GLU A 70 -26.80 36.26 -9.10
N LEU A 71 -26.06 36.90 -8.19
CA LEU A 71 -24.64 37.22 -8.38
C LEU A 71 -23.79 35.94 -8.51
N PHE A 72 -24.03 34.94 -7.67
CA PHE A 72 -23.33 33.65 -7.73
C PHE A 72 -23.63 32.91 -9.03
N GLU A 73 -24.91 32.88 -9.43
CA GLU A 73 -25.34 32.28 -10.68
C GLU A 73 -24.65 32.95 -11.89
N LYS A 74 -24.81 34.26 -12.05
CA LYS A 74 -24.36 35.00 -13.24
C LYS A 74 -22.85 35.24 -13.28
N ALA A 75 -22.21 35.47 -12.14
CA ALA A 75 -20.78 35.79 -12.11
C ALA A 75 -19.87 34.55 -11.99
N TYR A 76 -20.41 33.40 -11.61
CA TYR A 76 -19.61 32.21 -11.36
C TYR A 76 -20.17 30.94 -11.99
N LEU A 77 -21.37 30.50 -11.62
CA LEU A 77 -21.88 29.18 -12.01
C LEU A 77 -22.17 29.09 -13.51
N ALA A 78 -22.89 30.07 -14.07
CA ALA A 78 -23.26 30.05 -15.49
C ALA A 78 -22.03 30.21 -16.41
N PRO A 79 -21.07 31.13 -16.18
CA PRO A 79 -19.82 31.17 -16.95
C PRO A 79 -19.00 29.89 -16.83
N MET A 80 -18.99 29.26 -15.65
CA MET A 80 -18.29 27.99 -15.44
C MET A 80 -18.88 26.89 -16.32
N CYS A 81 -20.18 26.66 -16.19
CA CYS A 81 -20.90 25.64 -16.94
C CYS A 81 -20.81 25.90 -18.46
N ALA A 82 -21.01 27.15 -18.86
CA ALA A 82 -20.90 27.57 -20.26
C ALA A 82 -19.54 27.19 -20.86
N SER A 83 -18.44 27.36 -20.12
CA SER A 83 -17.11 27.03 -20.66
C SER A 83 -16.78 25.54 -20.61
N ILE A 84 -17.30 24.78 -19.62
CA ILE A 84 -17.07 23.33 -19.53
C ILE A 84 -17.80 22.62 -20.69
N TRP A 85 -19.06 22.96 -20.93
CA TRP A 85 -19.91 22.30 -21.93
C TRP A 85 -20.06 23.09 -23.24
N SER A 86 -19.26 24.14 -23.40
CA SER A 86 -19.21 24.98 -24.62
C SER A 86 -20.59 25.49 -25.08
N CYS A 87 -21.44 25.93 -24.15
CA CYS A 87 -22.82 26.37 -24.38
C CYS A 87 -23.04 27.84 -23.99
N SER A 88 -24.23 28.40 -24.26
CA SER A 88 -24.60 29.71 -23.71
C SER A 88 -24.84 29.64 -22.20
N SER A 89 -24.66 30.76 -21.49
CA SER A 89 -24.96 30.86 -20.06
C SER A 89 -26.43 30.56 -19.73
N GLU A 90 -27.36 30.94 -20.62
CA GLU A 90 -28.77 30.59 -20.49
C GLU A 90 -29.01 29.10 -20.71
N GLY A 91 -28.37 28.50 -21.73
CA GLY A 91 -28.45 27.07 -22.02
C GLY A 91 -27.92 26.21 -20.87
N ALA A 92 -26.89 26.69 -20.16
CA ALA A 92 -26.34 26.02 -18.99
C ALA A 92 -27.35 25.86 -17.83
N MET A 93 -28.28 26.80 -17.66
CA MET A 93 -29.30 26.70 -16.61
C MET A 93 -30.38 25.65 -16.93
N GLY A 94 -30.52 25.26 -18.20
CA GLY A 94 -31.39 24.17 -18.65
C GLY A 94 -30.80 22.77 -18.50
N PHE A 95 -29.56 22.64 -18.01
CA PHE A 95 -28.91 21.34 -17.79
C PHE A 95 -29.52 20.60 -16.61
N SER A 96 -29.35 19.28 -16.57
CA SER A 96 -29.73 18.49 -15.39
C SER A 96 -28.92 18.92 -14.18
N ALA A 97 -29.60 19.29 -13.08
CA ALA A 97 -28.95 19.61 -11.82
C ALA A 97 -28.10 18.42 -11.34
N PHE A 98 -28.63 17.19 -11.46
CA PHE A 98 -27.92 15.97 -11.09
C PHE A 98 -26.59 15.82 -11.86
N SER A 99 -26.61 15.96 -13.19
CA SER A 99 -25.40 15.80 -14.01
C SER A 99 -24.35 16.86 -13.69
N VAL A 100 -24.75 18.13 -13.56
CA VAL A 100 -23.83 19.23 -13.27
C VAL A 100 -23.23 19.12 -11.86
N LEU A 101 -24.06 18.87 -10.84
CA LEU A 101 -23.58 18.75 -9.46
C LEU A 101 -22.70 17.51 -9.29
N SER A 102 -23.05 16.38 -9.93
CA SER A 102 -22.21 15.18 -9.92
C SER A 102 -20.86 15.42 -10.59
N PHE A 103 -20.84 16.15 -11.71
CA PHE A 103 -19.60 16.59 -12.36
C PHE A 103 -18.75 17.42 -11.39
N CYS A 104 -19.35 18.41 -10.74
CA CYS A 104 -18.66 19.30 -9.82
C CYS A 104 -18.12 18.57 -8.58
N ARG A 105 -18.84 17.57 -8.06
CA ARG A 105 -18.40 16.65 -6.98
C ARG A 105 -17.17 15.85 -7.43
N ASN A 106 -17.27 15.18 -8.59
CA ASN A 106 -16.21 14.31 -9.11
C ASN A 106 -14.93 15.08 -9.48
N HIS A 107 -15.05 16.33 -9.93
CA HIS A 107 -13.92 17.17 -10.34
C HIS A 107 -13.45 18.14 -9.26
N HIS A 108 -13.98 18.03 -8.04
CA HIS A 108 -13.65 18.89 -6.90
C HIS A 108 -13.80 20.39 -7.19
N LEU A 109 -14.71 20.75 -8.10
CA LEU A 109 -14.97 22.15 -8.42
C LEU A 109 -15.69 22.86 -7.27
N LEU A 110 -16.21 22.08 -6.30
CA LEU A 110 -16.85 22.60 -5.10
C LEU A 110 -15.94 22.80 -3.88
N GLN A 111 -14.67 22.39 -3.96
CA GLN A 111 -13.74 22.45 -2.82
C GLN A 111 -12.86 23.72 -2.85
N LEU A 112 -12.74 24.38 -1.70
CA LEU A 112 -11.90 25.58 -1.52
C LEU A 112 -10.42 25.24 -1.27
N PHE A 113 -10.15 24.12 -0.60
CA PHE A 113 -8.81 23.63 -0.31
C PHE A 113 -8.66 22.19 -0.80
N GLY A 114 -7.43 21.74 -1.01
CA GLY A 114 -7.17 20.34 -1.36
C GLY A 114 -7.60 19.94 -2.77
N ARG A 115 -7.63 20.90 -3.72
CA ARG A 115 -7.92 20.58 -5.13
C ARG A 115 -7.00 19.46 -5.64
N PRO A 116 -7.55 18.49 -6.37
CA PRO A 116 -6.82 17.31 -6.79
C PRO A 116 -5.69 17.69 -7.74
N GLN A 117 -4.65 16.91 -7.61
CA GLN A 117 -3.52 16.86 -8.50
C GLN A 117 -3.94 16.11 -9.78
N TRP A 118 -4.33 16.82 -10.85
CA TRP A 118 -4.59 16.15 -12.13
C TRP A 118 -3.28 15.66 -12.74
N LEU A 119 -3.20 14.34 -12.94
CA LEU A 119 -2.09 13.66 -13.58
C LEU A 119 -2.50 13.25 -14.99
N THR A 120 -1.57 13.30 -15.94
CA THR A 120 -1.78 12.77 -17.29
C THR A 120 -0.67 11.79 -17.63
N VAL A 121 -0.98 10.79 -18.45
CA VAL A 121 0.03 9.89 -19.01
C VAL A 121 1.01 10.72 -19.84
N LYS A 122 2.30 10.47 -19.63
CA LYS A 122 3.39 11.06 -20.39
C LYS A 122 3.22 10.66 -21.85
N TRP A 123 3.32 11.63 -22.75
CA TRP A 123 2.96 11.49 -24.17
C TRP A 123 1.45 11.34 -24.45
N ARG A 124 0.60 11.51 -23.43
CA ARG A 124 -0.87 11.59 -23.50
C ARG A 124 -1.46 10.35 -24.17
N SER A 125 -2.51 10.53 -24.97
CA SER A 125 -3.27 9.46 -25.62
C SER A 125 -2.42 8.53 -26.47
N HIS A 126 -1.40 9.05 -27.15
CA HIS A 126 -0.52 8.23 -27.98
C HIS A 126 0.12 7.08 -27.20
N ALA A 127 0.55 7.30 -25.96
CA ALA A 127 1.22 6.26 -25.17
C ALA A 127 0.29 5.07 -24.90
N TYR A 128 -0.91 5.33 -24.35
CA TYR A 128 -1.82 4.24 -24.02
C TYR A 128 -2.52 3.65 -25.25
N VAL A 129 -2.81 4.44 -26.28
CA VAL A 129 -3.39 3.93 -27.54
C VAL A 129 -2.40 3.01 -28.25
N ASN A 130 -1.13 3.41 -28.40
CA ASN A 130 -0.11 2.56 -29.00
C ASN A 130 0.05 1.26 -28.19
N LYS A 131 -0.03 1.33 -26.86
CA LYS A 131 0.07 0.13 -26.03
C LYS A 131 -1.10 -0.83 -26.19
N VAL A 132 -2.31 -0.29 -26.34
CA VAL A 132 -3.52 -1.06 -26.66
C VAL A 132 -3.38 -1.69 -28.04
N GLN A 133 -2.96 -0.92 -29.04
CA GLN A 133 -2.74 -1.39 -30.39
C GLN A 133 -1.75 -2.57 -30.43
N GLU A 134 -0.56 -2.42 -29.83
CA GLU A 134 0.45 -3.49 -29.74
C GLU A 134 -0.12 -4.78 -29.14
N GLU A 135 -0.95 -4.66 -28.10
CA GLU A 135 -1.53 -5.81 -27.40
C GLU A 135 -2.64 -6.48 -28.21
N LEU A 136 -3.45 -5.70 -28.94
CA LEU A 136 -4.46 -6.23 -29.86
C LEU A 136 -3.81 -6.94 -31.06
N GLU A 137 -2.78 -6.36 -31.65
CA GLU A 137 -2.02 -6.98 -32.75
C GLU A 137 -1.37 -8.30 -32.32
N LYS A 138 -0.80 -8.37 -31.10
CA LYS A 138 -0.26 -9.63 -30.53
C LYS A 138 -1.31 -10.73 -30.37
N ARG A 139 -2.58 -10.34 -30.21
CA ARG A 139 -3.72 -11.26 -30.12
C ARG A 139 -4.33 -11.59 -31.47
N ASN A 140 -3.68 -11.17 -32.57
CA ASN A 140 -4.14 -11.29 -33.94
C ASN A 140 -5.48 -10.58 -34.20
N CYS A 141 -5.75 -9.47 -33.49
CA CYS A 141 -6.87 -8.61 -33.84
C CYS A 141 -6.56 -7.80 -35.11
N GLU A 142 -7.51 -7.73 -36.03
CA GLU A 142 -7.41 -6.87 -37.21
C GLU A 142 -7.78 -5.43 -36.84
N ILE A 143 -6.90 -4.47 -37.20
CA ILE A 143 -7.12 -3.04 -36.97
C ILE A 143 -7.13 -2.33 -38.32
N LYS A 144 -8.30 -1.86 -38.75
CA LYS A 144 -8.47 -1.05 -39.97
C LYS A 144 -8.48 0.44 -39.60
N THR A 145 -7.51 1.20 -40.12
CA THR A 145 -7.45 2.67 -39.95
C THR A 145 -7.70 3.37 -41.28
N GLY A 146 -8.20 4.61 -41.24
CA GLY A 146 -8.61 5.32 -42.47
C GLY A 146 -9.83 4.72 -43.16
N TYR A 147 -10.59 3.87 -42.45
CA TYR A 147 -11.77 3.19 -42.94
C TYR A 147 -13.03 3.79 -42.32
N ALA A 148 -13.75 4.62 -43.07
CA ALA A 148 -14.98 5.25 -42.62
C ALA A 148 -16.15 4.28 -42.80
N VAL A 149 -16.90 4.03 -41.72
CA VAL A 149 -18.10 3.19 -41.75
C VAL A 149 -19.29 4.05 -42.17
N GLN A 150 -19.95 3.66 -43.25
CA GLN A 150 -21.14 4.32 -43.78
C GLN A 150 -22.41 3.84 -43.06
N SER A 151 -22.58 2.51 -42.91
CA SER A 151 -23.75 1.96 -42.25
C SER A 151 -23.51 0.62 -41.56
N VAL A 152 -24.36 0.32 -40.58
CA VAL A 152 -24.40 -0.96 -39.86
C VAL A 152 -25.82 -1.51 -39.90
N SER A 153 -25.98 -2.71 -40.45
CA SER A 153 -27.27 -3.41 -40.58
C SER A 153 -27.25 -4.73 -39.84
N THR A 154 -28.38 -5.17 -39.29
CA THR A 154 -28.48 -6.44 -38.53
C THR A 154 -29.25 -7.51 -39.28
N PHE A 155 -28.86 -8.77 -39.12
CA PHE A 155 -29.59 -9.93 -39.65
C PHE A 155 -29.57 -11.09 -38.64
N ASP A 156 -30.31 -12.17 -38.90
CA ASP A 156 -30.33 -13.34 -38.03
C ASP A 156 -28.94 -13.98 -37.88
N GLY A 157 -28.33 -13.80 -36.71
CA GLY A 157 -27.02 -14.35 -36.37
C GLY A 157 -25.83 -13.40 -36.54
N GLY A 158 -26.04 -12.13 -36.88
CA GLY A 158 -24.95 -11.16 -36.96
C GLY A 158 -25.31 -9.76 -37.47
N CYS A 159 -24.28 -9.04 -37.89
CA CYS A 159 -24.38 -7.69 -38.45
C CYS A 159 -23.44 -7.52 -39.65
N THR A 160 -23.83 -6.64 -40.54
CA THR A 160 -23.08 -6.22 -41.71
C THR A 160 -22.59 -4.79 -41.50
N VAL A 161 -21.30 -4.55 -41.72
CA VAL A 161 -20.68 -3.23 -41.68
C VAL A 161 -20.29 -2.83 -43.10
N ILE A 162 -20.78 -1.68 -43.56
CA ILE A 162 -20.52 -1.16 -44.91
C ILE A 162 -19.61 0.06 -44.79
N GLY A 163 -18.46 0.03 -45.48
CA GLY A 163 -17.54 1.16 -45.59
C GLY A 163 -17.98 2.18 -46.63
N GLU A 164 -17.52 3.43 -46.51
CA GLU A 164 -17.77 4.48 -47.53
C GLU A 164 -17.17 4.15 -48.91
N ASP A 165 -16.17 3.27 -48.95
CA ASP A 165 -15.58 2.75 -50.18
C ASP A 165 -16.43 1.65 -50.85
N GLY A 166 -17.57 1.29 -50.23
CA GLY A 166 -18.49 0.26 -50.70
C GLY A 166 -18.10 -1.16 -50.31
N SER A 167 -17.03 -1.34 -49.53
CA SER A 167 -16.69 -2.66 -49.01
C SER A 167 -17.64 -3.09 -47.89
N GLN A 168 -17.78 -4.41 -47.73
CA GLN A 168 -18.78 -5.01 -46.85
C GLN A 168 -18.15 -6.15 -46.03
N ASP A 169 -18.21 -6.02 -44.71
CA ASP A 169 -17.73 -7.01 -43.76
C ASP A 169 -18.89 -7.55 -42.90
N THR A 170 -18.81 -8.82 -42.50
CA THR A 170 -19.85 -9.49 -41.70
C THR A 170 -19.28 -10.01 -40.39
N TYR A 171 -20.00 -9.76 -39.28
CA TYR A 171 -19.59 -10.13 -37.93
C TYR A 171 -20.75 -10.74 -37.14
N ASN A 172 -20.45 -11.49 -36.07
CA ASN A 172 -21.47 -12.07 -35.17
C ASN A 172 -22.14 -11.04 -34.25
N GLY A 173 -21.57 -9.84 -34.15
CA GLY A 173 -22.11 -8.73 -33.38
C GLY A 173 -21.22 -7.49 -33.53
N CYS A 174 -21.76 -6.32 -33.17
CA CYS A 174 -21.06 -5.04 -33.33
C CYS A 174 -21.10 -4.23 -32.02
N VAL A 175 -19.97 -3.64 -31.66
CA VAL A 175 -19.91 -2.60 -30.62
C VAL A 175 -19.64 -1.27 -31.33
N ILE A 176 -20.60 -0.36 -31.27
CA ILE A 176 -20.54 0.97 -31.87
C ILE A 176 -20.01 1.95 -30.82
N ALA A 177 -18.76 2.39 -31.00
CA ALA A 177 -18.00 3.23 -30.06
C ALA A 177 -17.84 4.69 -30.56
N VAL A 178 -18.93 5.31 -31.01
CA VAL A 178 -18.95 6.69 -31.56
C VAL A 178 -19.93 7.59 -30.78
N HIS A 179 -20.07 8.86 -31.14
CA HIS A 179 -21.10 9.70 -30.52
C HIS A 179 -22.51 9.19 -30.86
N ALA A 180 -23.46 9.35 -29.93
CA ALA A 180 -24.81 8.83 -30.10
C ALA A 180 -25.53 9.30 -31.39
N PRO A 181 -25.41 10.57 -31.83
CA PRO A 181 -25.95 10.98 -33.14
C PRO A 181 -25.29 10.26 -34.32
N ASP A 182 -23.97 10.04 -34.27
CA ASP A 182 -23.24 9.33 -35.32
C ASP A 182 -23.67 7.86 -35.40
N ALA A 183 -23.92 7.23 -34.24
CA ALA A 183 -24.48 5.88 -34.18
C ALA A 183 -25.86 5.82 -34.86
N LEU A 184 -26.74 6.79 -34.61
CA LEU A 184 -28.04 6.86 -35.29
C LEU A 184 -27.90 7.08 -36.80
N THR A 185 -26.92 7.87 -37.24
CA THR A 185 -26.61 8.05 -38.66
C THR A 185 -26.14 6.74 -39.30
N MET A 186 -25.25 5.98 -38.64
CA MET A 186 -24.78 4.67 -39.12
C MET A 186 -25.89 3.63 -39.19
N LEU A 187 -26.85 3.65 -38.26
CA LEU A 187 -28.02 2.75 -38.28
C LEU A 187 -29.08 3.19 -39.31
N GLY A 188 -29.07 4.46 -39.73
CA GLY A 188 -29.95 4.98 -40.76
C GLY A 188 -31.44 4.71 -40.48
N THR A 189 -32.14 4.12 -41.45
CA THR A 189 -33.56 3.74 -41.33
C THR A 189 -33.77 2.51 -40.45
N GLU A 190 -32.74 1.71 -40.20
CA GLU A 190 -32.82 0.49 -39.37
C GLU A 190 -32.77 0.77 -37.87
N ALA A 191 -32.49 2.00 -37.44
CA ALA A 191 -32.57 2.34 -36.02
C ALA A 191 -34.01 2.15 -35.51
N THR A 192 -34.15 1.34 -34.46
CA THR A 192 -35.43 1.03 -33.81
C THR A 192 -36.00 2.26 -33.11
N TYR A 193 -37.28 2.20 -32.73
CA TYR A 193 -37.92 3.28 -31.98
C TYR A 193 -37.18 3.56 -30.66
N GLU A 194 -36.84 2.52 -29.89
CA GLU A 194 -36.12 2.67 -28.62
C GLU A 194 -34.71 3.21 -28.82
N GLU A 195 -33.98 2.73 -29.83
CA GLU A 195 -32.64 3.26 -30.17
C GLU A 195 -32.71 4.76 -30.51
N ARG A 196 -33.70 5.19 -31.31
CA ARG A 196 -33.89 6.61 -31.65
C ARG A 196 -34.25 7.45 -30.43
N ARG A 197 -35.11 6.93 -29.54
CA ARG A 197 -35.55 7.62 -28.33
C ARG A 197 -34.38 7.81 -27.36
N VAL A 198 -33.66 6.73 -27.04
CA VAL A 198 -32.56 6.74 -26.07
C VAL A 198 -31.34 7.46 -26.63
N LEU A 199 -30.82 7.06 -27.81
CA LEU A 199 -29.62 7.69 -28.39
C LEU A 199 -29.89 9.14 -28.83
N GLY A 200 -31.11 9.44 -29.28
CA GLY A 200 -31.51 10.78 -29.70
C GLY A 200 -31.61 11.79 -28.55
N ALA A 201 -31.67 11.34 -27.30
CA ALA A 201 -31.65 12.22 -26.14
C ALA A 201 -30.25 12.84 -25.89
N PHE A 202 -29.18 12.19 -26.35
CA PHE A 202 -27.81 12.66 -26.19
C PHE A 202 -27.45 13.67 -27.28
N GLN A 203 -27.70 14.94 -26.98
CA GLN A 203 -27.45 16.07 -27.88
C GLN A 203 -26.02 16.61 -27.76
N TYR A 204 -25.55 17.25 -28.83
CA TYR A 204 -24.19 17.79 -28.92
C TYR A 204 -24.19 19.24 -29.44
N ALA A 205 -23.34 20.08 -28.84
CA ALA A 205 -23.15 21.47 -29.23
C ALA A 205 -21.84 21.63 -30.04
N TYR A 206 -21.94 22.19 -31.24
CA TYR A 206 -20.79 22.37 -32.13
C TYR A 206 -20.09 23.71 -31.90
N SER A 207 -18.77 23.65 -31.73
CA SER A 207 -17.90 24.82 -31.57
C SER A 207 -16.84 24.88 -32.66
N ASP A 208 -16.61 26.08 -33.17
CA ASP A 208 -15.47 26.40 -34.02
C ASP A 208 -14.28 26.77 -33.12
N ILE A 209 -13.13 26.14 -33.36
CA ILE A 209 -11.95 26.29 -32.52
C ILE A 209 -10.77 26.74 -33.37
N TYR A 210 -10.03 27.70 -32.84
CA TYR A 210 -8.84 28.26 -33.48
C TYR A 210 -7.63 28.14 -32.56
N LEU A 211 -6.53 27.60 -33.08
CA LEU A 211 -5.20 27.75 -32.50
C LEU A 211 -4.54 28.98 -33.12
N HIS A 212 -4.16 29.95 -32.31
CA HIS A 212 -3.63 31.24 -32.79
C HIS A 212 -2.68 31.88 -31.76
N ARG A 213 -2.22 33.09 -32.06
CA ARG A 213 -1.35 33.90 -31.18
C ARG A 213 -1.89 35.31 -30.89
N ASP A 214 -3.10 35.62 -31.35
CA ASP A 214 -3.81 36.89 -31.09
C ASP A 214 -4.12 37.14 -29.60
N LYS A 215 -3.39 38.08 -28.97
CA LYS A 215 -3.60 38.50 -27.58
C LYS A 215 -4.88 39.31 -27.36
N LYS A 216 -5.53 39.81 -28.41
CA LYS A 216 -6.79 40.56 -28.28
C LYS A 216 -7.95 39.68 -27.80
N LEU A 217 -7.82 38.36 -27.96
CA LEU A 217 -8.71 37.35 -27.39
C LEU A 217 -8.28 36.90 -25.98
N MET A 218 -7.64 37.78 -25.21
CA MET A 218 -7.38 37.56 -23.79
C MET A 218 -7.97 38.72 -22.99
N PRO A 219 -8.21 38.56 -21.67
CA PRO A 219 -8.64 39.66 -20.83
C PRO A 219 -7.71 40.86 -20.98
N GLN A 220 -8.28 42.07 -21.08
CA GLN A 220 -7.51 43.30 -21.29
C GLN A 220 -6.47 43.54 -20.20
N ASN A 221 -6.77 43.12 -18.97
CA ASN A 221 -5.82 43.16 -17.85
C ASN A 221 -4.97 41.88 -17.81
N PRO A 222 -3.64 41.95 -18.07
CA PRO A 222 -2.76 40.79 -18.03
C PRO A 222 -2.67 40.12 -16.65
N THR A 223 -2.97 40.84 -15.56
CA THR A 223 -2.98 40.24 -14.22
C THR A 223 -4.15 39.29 -14.01
N ALA A 224 -5.21 39.40 -14.82
CA ALA A 224 -6.37 38.52 -14.81
C ALA A 224 -6.18 37.26 -15.67
N TRP A 225 -5.09 37.18 -16.45
CA TRP A 225 -4.84 36.02 -17.31
C TRP A 225 -4.74 34.73 -16.50
N SER A 226 -5.60 33.80 -16.86
CA SER A 226 -5.69 32.47 -16.28
C SER A 226 -5.50 31.42 -17.37
N ALA A 227 -5.44 30.15 -16.98
CA ALA A 227 -5.34 29.06 -17.94
C ALA A 227 -6.57 29.01 -18.88
N TRP A 228 -7.77 29.31 -18.35
CA TRP A 228 -9.04 29.41 -19.07
C TRP A 228 -9.60 30.82 -18.84
N ASN A 229 -10.07 31.48 -19.91
CA ASN A 229 -10.53 32.86 -19.87
C ASN A 229 -11.87 32.98 -20.60
N PHE A 230 -12.95 33.12 -19.84
CA PHE A 230 -14.28 33.40 -20.38
C PHE A 230 -14.33 34.83 -20.92
N LEU A 231 -14.71 34.99 -22.19
CA LEU A 231 -14.78 36.29 -22.85
C LEU A 231 -16.22 36.76 -23.09
N GLY A 232 -17.21 35.93 -22.77
CA GLY A 232 -18.62 36.21 -22.96
C GLY A 232 -19.33 35.15 -23.79
N THR A 233 -20.55 35.46 -24.20
CA THR A 233 -21.36 34.63 -25.11
C THR A 233 -21.70 35.42 -26.37
N THR A 234 -21.46 34.82 -27.53
CA THR A 234 -21.78 35.40 -28.85
C THR A 234 -22.68 34.40 -29.59
N ASP A 235 -23.79 34.84 -30.18
CA ASP A 235 -24.71 33.99 -30.96
C ASP A 235 -25.12 32.68 -30.27
N ASN A 236 -25.49 32.74 -28.99
CA ASN A 236 -25.84 31.58 -28.15
C ASN A 236 -24.71 30.55 -27.95
N LYS A 237 -23.44 30.94 -28.13
CA LYS A 237 -22.27 30.12 -27.85
C LYS A 237 -21.30 30.83 -26.91
N VAL A 238 -20.56 30.08 -26.10
CA VAL A 238 -19.47 30.64 -25.29
C VAL A 238 -18.29 31.04 -26.16
N CYS A 239 -17.71 32.20 -25.87
CA CYS A 239 -16.37 32.58 -26.32
C CYS A 239 -15.39 32.35 -25.17
N LEU A 240 -14.47 31.40 -25.35
CA LEU A 240 -13.55 30.92 -24.32
C LEU A 240 -12.15 30.81 -24.89
N THR A 241 -11.15 31.38 -24.20
CA THR A 241 -9.75 31.29 -24.62
C THR A 241 -8.89 30.54 -23.60
N TYR A 242 -8.20 29.51 -24.09
CA TYR A 242 -7.22 28.72 -23.36
C TYR A 242 -5.81 29.23 -23.59
N TRP A 243 -5.06 29.44 -22.51
CA TRP A 243 -3.64 29.76 -22.57
C TRP A 243 -2.80 28.48 -22.53
N LEU A 244 -2.42 27.98 -23.71
CA LEU A 244 -1.75 26.69 -23.86
C LEU A 244 -0.36 26.64 -23.22
N ASN A 245 0.38 27.76 -23.15
CA ASN A 245 1.68 27.75 -22.49
C ASN A 245 1.58 27.31 -21.03
N VAL A 246 0.54 27.78 -20.33
CA VAL A 246 0.29 27.36 -18.94
C VAL A 246 -0.29 25.96 -18.88
N LEU A 247 -1.30 25.66 -19.71
CA LEU A 247 -1.97 24.34 -19.69
C LEU A 247 -1.05 23.19 -20.08
N GLN A 248 -0.14 23.41 -21.02
CA GLN A 248 0.73 22.38 -21.57
C GLN A 248 2.19 22.53 -21.16
N ASN A 249 2.49 23.45 -20.22
CA ASN A 249 3.84 23.77 -19.77
C ASN A 249 4.81 24.05 -20.93
N ILE A 250 4.32 24.74 -21.96
CA ILE A 250 5.16 25.24 -23.05
C ILE A 250 5.87 26.46 -22.48
N GLY A 251 7.21 26.47 -22.51
CA GLY A 251 8.02 27.55 -21.96
C GLY A 251 7.66 28.93 -22.50
N GLU A 252 8.33 29.97 -21.99
CA GLU A 252 8.09 31.33 -22.47
C GLU A 252 8.42 31.46 -23.96
N THR A 253 7.43 31.91 -24.74
CA THR A 253 7.53 32.16 -26.17
C THR A 253 7.32 33.65 -26.45
N SER A 254 7.83 34.15 -27.58
CA SER A 254 7.66 35.55 -27.99
C SER A 254 6.19 35.98 -28.07
N LEU A 255 5.31 35.08 -28.50
CA LEU A 255 3.85 35.22 -28.47
C LEU A 255 3.22 33.97 -27.84
N PRO A 256 2.15 34.10 -27.02
CA PRO A 256 1.49 32.97 -26.39
C PRO A 256 0.75 32.12 -27.42
N PHE A 257 0.68 30.82 -27.18
CA PHE A 257 -0.23 29.93 -27.89
C PHE A 257 -1.59 29.95 -27.21
N LEU A 258 -2.61 30.30 -27.99
CA LEU A 258 -3.98 30.45 -27.52
C LEU A 258 -4.89 29.52 -28.33
N VAL A 259 -5.85 28.90 -27.65
CA VAL A 259 -6.93 28.17 -28.29
C VAL A 259 -8.25 28.84 -27.93
N THR A 260 -8.95 29.40 -28.91
CA THR A 260 -10.20 30.10 -28.69
C THR A 260 -11.37 29.37 -29.33
N LEU A 261 -12.41 29.14 -28.53
CA LEU A 261 -13.68 28.57 -28.95
C LEU A 261 -14.63 29.70 -29.33
N ASN A 262 -15.29 29.57 -30.48
CA ASN A 262 -16.27 30.49 -31.04
C ASN A 262 -15.86 31.97 -30.93
N PRO A 263 -14.67 32.36 -31.45
CA PRO A 263 -14.25 33.74 -31.39
C PRO A 263 -15.21 34.65 -32.19
N PRO A 264 -15.46 35.88 -31.74
CA PRO A 264 -16.35 36.82 -32.44
C PRO A 264 -15.80 37.30 -33.80
N TYR A 265 -14.54 37.00 -34.08
CA TYR A 265 -13.85 37.28 -35.34
C TYR A 265 -12.76 36.22 -35.58
N ILE A 266 -12.26 36.10 -36.81
CA ILE A 266 -11.14 35.21 -37.12
C ILE A 266 -9.86 35.75 -36.44
N PRO A 267 -9.18 34.98 -35.56
CA PRO A 267 -8.03 35.47 -34.81
C PRO A 267 -6.84 35.83 -35.71
N GLU A 268 -6.08 36.87 -35.33
CA GLU A 268 -4.78 37.15 -35.95
C GLU A 268 -3.76 36.03 -35.68
N HIS A 269 -2.83 35.84 -36.63
CA HIS A 269 -1.83 34.75 -36.55
C HIS A 269 -2.47 33.37 -36.33
N ASN A 270 -3.59 33.10 -37.01
CA ASN A 270 -4.24 31.80 -37.02
C ASN A 270 -3.27 30.72 -37.53
N ILE A 271 -3.19 29.61 -36.80
CA ILE A 271 -2.34 28.46 -37.09
C ILE A 271 -3.19 27.29 -37.59
N LEU A 272 -4.32 27.03 -36.92
CA LEU A 272 -5.19 25.90 -37.23
C LEU A 272 -6.64 26.23 -36.84
N LYS A 273 -7.59 25.95 -37.74
CA LYS A 273 -9.03 25.94 -37.46
C LYS A 273 -9.54 24.50 -37.52
N TRP A 274 -10.38 24.12 -36.56
CA TRP A 274 -11.17 22.90 -36.63
C TRP A 274 -12.53 23.12 -35.95
N SER A 275 -13.45 22.19 -36.16
CA SER A 275 -14.75 22.19 -35.49
C SER A 275 -14.87 20.89 -34.70
N THR A 276 -15.49 20.96 -33.53
CA THR A 276 -15.73 19.79 -32.67
C THR A 276 -17.05 19.96 -31.94
N SER A 277 -17.60 18.87 -31.43
CA SER A 277 -18.86 18.85 -30.72
C SER A 277 -18.64 18.46 -29.25
N HIS A 278 -19.44 19.03 -28.35
CA HIS A 278 -19.41 18.73 -26.92
C HIS A 278 -20.77 18.17 -26.48
N PRO A 279 -20.82 17.17 -25.59
CA PRO A 279 -22.06 16.62 -25.11
C PRO A 279 -22.83 17.66 -24.28
N VAL A 280 -24.14 17.70 -24.45
CA VAL A 280 -25.05 18.56 -23.69
C VAL A 280 -25.67 17.74 -22.55
N PRO A 281 -25.39 18.07 -21.27
CA PRO A 281 -25.92 17.33 -20.12
C PRO A 281 -27.38 17.74 -19.82
N SER A 282 -28.26 17.51 -20.78
CA SER A 282 -29.69 17.80 -20.65
C SER A 282 -30.37 16.83 -19.69
N VAL A 283 -31.54 17.22 -19.15
CA VAL A 283 -32.41 16.31 -18.39
C VAL A 283 -32.76 15.06 -19.21
N ALA A 284 -33.03 15.22 -20.51
CA ALA A 284 -33.30 14.10 -21.40
C ALA A 284 -32.13 13.13 -21.50
N ALA A 285 -30.88 13.63 -21.64
CA ALA A 285 -29.69 12.79 -21.66
C ALA A 285 -29.45 12.08 -20.32
N SER A 286 -29.72 12.76 -19.19
CA SER A 286 -29.64 12.16 -17.85
C SER A 286 -30.63 11.00 -17.70
N ASN A 287 -31.89 11.16 -18.14
CA ASN A 287 -32.89 10.10 -18.08
C ASN A 287 -32.55 8.94 -19.03
N ALA A 288 -32.19 9.25 -20.28
CA ALA A 288 -31.79 8.24 -21.25
C ALA A 288 -30.58 7.40 -20.80
N SER A 289 -29.70 7.96 -19.96
CA SER A 289 -28.57 7.20 -19.39
C SER A 289 -29.02 6.04 -18.48
N LEU A 290 -30.19 6.15 -17.84
CA LEU A 290 -30.79 5.10 -17.01
C LEU A 290 -31.49 4.01 -17.85
N GLU A 291 -31.77 4.31 -19.11
CA GLU A 291 -32.53 3.45 -20.03
C GLU A 291 -31.63 2.74 -21.05
N LEU A 292 -30.30 2.92 -20.97
CA LEU A 292 -29.38 2.32 -21.95
C LEU A 292 -29.51 0.79 -22.03
N ASP A 293 -29.80 0.10 -20.92
CA ASP A 293 -30.00 -1.35 -20.90
C ASP A 293 -31.19 -1.83 -21.74
N GLU A 294 -32.12 -0.93 -22.08
CA GLU A 294 -33.25 -1.22 -22.97
C GLU A 294 -32.81 -1.47 -24.42
N ILE A 295 -31.67 -0.90 -24.84
CA ILE A 295 -31.16 -1.01 -26.21
C ILE A 295 -29.90 -1.88 -26.35
N GLN A 296 -29.16 -2.12 -25.26
CA GLN A 296 -27.89 -2.86 -25.31
C GLN A 296 -28.08 -4.34 -25.69
N GLY A 297 -27.46 -4.76 -26.79
CA GLY A 297 -27.35 -6.16 -27.20
C GLY A 297 -28.63 -6.81 -27.72
N LYS A 298 -29.76 -6.09 -27.76
CA LYS A 298 -31.09 -6.65 -28.12
C LYS A 298 -31.14 -7.30 -29.49
N ARG A 299 -30.37 -6.75 -30.44
CA ARG A 299 -30.25 -7.26 -31.82
C ARG A 299 -28.80 -7.49 -32.26
N GLY A 300 -27.92 -7.82 -31.32
CA GLY A 300 -26.50 -8.04 -31.62
C GLY A 300 -25.69 -6.76 -31.84
N ILE A 301 -26.21 -5.60 -31.43
CA ILE A 301 -25.50 -4.31 -31.41
C ILE A 301 -25.42 -3.79 -29.97
N TRP A 302 -24.24 -3.31 -29.58
CA TRP A 302 -24.01 -2.61 -28.33
C TRP A 302 -23.48 -1.22 -28.63
N PHE A 303 -23.84 -0.25 -27.80
CA PHE A 303 -23.41 1.14 -27.91
C PHE A 303 -22.52 1.50 -26.72
N CYS A 304 -21.41 2.18 -26.98
CA CYS A 304 -20.56 2.71 -25.92
C CYS A 304 -19.97 4.06 -26.33
N GLY A 305 -19.72 4.91 -25.33
CA GLY A 305 -19.10 6.20 -25.58
C GLY A 305 -19.07 7.04 -24.32
N ALA A 306 -18.26 8.11 -24.36
CA ALA A 306 -18.07 8.99 -23.21
C ALA A 306 -19.37 9.69 -22.76
N TYR A 307 -20.39 9.74 -23.62
CA TYR A 307 -21.72 10.28 -23.33
C TYR A 307 -22.52 9.48 -22.31
N GLN A 308 -22.10 8.26 -21.97
CA GLN A 308 -22.69 7.46 -20.90
C GLN A 308 -22.18 7.87 -19.50
N GLY A 309 -21.25 8.83 -19.42
CA GLY A 309 -20.75 9.42 -18.18
C GLY A 309 -20.67 10.95 -18.29
N TYR A 310 -19.51 11.53 -17.99
CA TYR A 310 -19.29 12.99 -17.99
C TYR A 310 -18.61 13.51 -19.25
N GLY A 311 -18.40 12.66 -20.26
CA GLY A 311 -17.76 13.04 -21.52
C GLY A 311 -16.23 12.91 -21.54
N PHE A 312 -15.61 12.25 -20.54
CA PHE A 312 -14.17 12.01 -20.53
C PHE A 312 -13.77 10.64 -21.13
N HIS A 313 -12.48 10.47 -21.42
CA HIS A 313 -11.96 9.23 -22.01
C HIS A 313 -12.20 8.01 -21.10
N GLU A 314 -12.15 8.20 -19.78
CA GLU A 314 -12.41 7.20 -18.76
C GLU A 314 -13.86 6.70 -18.80
N ASP A 315 -14.81 7.60 -19.07
CA ASP A 315 -16.22 7.23 -19.23
C ASP A 315 -16.42 6.36 -20.47
N GLY A 316 -15.74 6.71 -21.57
CA GLY A 316 -15.72 5.88 -22.78
C GLY A 316 -15.12 4.49 -22.54
N LEU A 317 -14.04 4.40 -21.75
CA LEU A 317 -13.45 3.11 -21.37
C LEU A 317 -14.42 2.28 -20.53
N LYS A 318 -15.08 2.87 -19.54
CA LYS A 318 -16.07 2.17 -18.69
C LYS A 318 -17.24 1.66 -19.52
N ALA A 319 -17.82 2.50 -20.37
CA ALA A 319 -18.91 2.13 -21.27
C ALA A 319 -18.48 0.99 -22.21
N GLY A 320 -17.27 1.07 -22.77
CA GLY A 320 -16.71 0.03 -23.63
C GLY A 320 -16.51 -1.29 -22.89
N MET A 321 -16.02 -1.25 -21.65
CA MET A 321 -15.91 -2.45 -20.80
C MET A 321 -17.28 -3.07 -20.53
N VAL A 322 -18.28 -2.28 -20.18
CA VAL A 322 -19.65 -2.77 -19.96
C VAL A 322 -20.18 -3.46 -21.23
N ALA A 323 -20.11 -2.79 -22.37
CA ALA A 323 -20.54 -3.36 -23.65
C ALA A 323 -19.83 -4.69 -23.97
N ALA A 324 -18.50 -4.74 -23.80
CA ALA A 324 -17.72 -5.94 -24.06
C ALA A 324 -18.03 -7.10 -23.09
N HIS A 325 -18.25 -6.81 -21.80
CA HIS A 325 -18.60 -7.84 -20.81
C HIS A 325 -20.01 -8.40 -21.06
N THR A 326 -20.97 -7.54 -21.38
CA THR A 326 -22.32 -7.95 -21.75
C THR A 326 -22.30 -8.80 -23.03
N PHE A 327 -21.52 -8.40 -24.05
CA PHE A 327 -21.29 -9.21 -25.25
C PHE A 327 -20.77 -10.63 -24.92
N LEU A 328 -19.90 -10.76 -23.92
CA LEU A 328 -19.32 -12.03 -23.48
C LEU A 328 -20.21 -12.82 -22.49
N GLY A 329 -21.41 -12.32 -22.14
CA GLY A 329 -22.29 -12.95 -21.14
C GLY A 329 -21.71 -12.96 -19.72
N LYS A 330 -20.81 -12.02 -19.40
CA LYS A 330 -20.16 -11.91 -18.08
C LYS A 330 -20.70 -10.71 -17.32
N ASN A 331 -20.86 -10.86 -16.00
CA ASN A 331 -21.13 -9.72 -15.13
C ASN A 331 -19.91 -8.80 -15.05
N CYS A 332 -20.13 -7.49 -15.20
CA CYS A 332 -19.10 -6.47 -15.04
C CYS A 332 -19.37 -5.69 -13.76
N ALA A 333 -18.43 -5.72 -12.82
CA ALA A 333 -18.38 -4.70 -11.77
C ALA A 333 -17.77 -3.45 -12.41
N VAL A 334 -18.62 -2.49 -12.81
CA VAL A 334 -18.15 -1.21 -13.35
C VAL A 334 -17.24 -0.56 -12.31
N LEU A 335 -16.05 -0.13 -12.73
CA LEU A 335 -15.16 0.65 -11.89
C LEU A 335 -15.90 1.92 -11.45
N LYS A 336 -16.42 1.92 -10.22
CA LYS A 336 -16.91 3.15 -9.58
C LYS A 336 -15.76 4.15 -9.59
N ASN A 337 -16.07 5.42 -9.84
CA ASN A 337 -15.09 6.46 -9.53
C ASN A 337 -14.74 6.28 -8.05
N PRO A 338 -13.45 6.15 -7.69
CA PRO A 338 -13.08 5.96 -6.30
C PRO A 338 -13.67 7.11 -5.49
N GLU A 339 -14.41 6.76 -4.45
CA GLU A 339 -14.92 7.75 -3.51
C GLU A 339 -13.71 8.49 -2.93
N GLN A 340 -13.80 9.82 -2.90
CA GLN A 340 -12.68 10.63 -2.44
C GLN A 340 -12.50 10.44 -0.94
N MET A 341 -11.26 10.27 -0.53
CA MET A 341 -10.92 10.34 0.89
C MET A 341 -11.11 11.79 1.38
N VAL A 342 -12.18 12.02 2.16
CA VAL A 342 -12.46 13.33 2.79
C VAL A 342 -12.02 13.28 4.26
N PRO A 343 -10.80 13.75 4.59
CA PRO A 343 -10.34 13.77 5.97
C PRO A 343 -11.11 14.81 6.80
N SER A 344 -11.39 14.49 8.06
CA SER A 344 -11.80 15.46 9.08
C SER A 344 -10.74 16.56 9.27
N LEU A 345 -11.08 17.62 10.00
CA LEU A 345 -10.11 18.68 10.33
C LEU A 345 -8.87 18.15 11.06
N ALA A 346 -9.06 17.19 11.97
CA ALA A 346 -7.98 16.56 12.71
C ALA A 346 -7.07 15.73 11.79
N GLU A 347 -7.65 14.90 10.93
CA GLU A 347 -6.92 14.09 9.95
C GLU A 347 -6.22 14.96 8.90
N THR A 348 -6.82 16.09 8.52
CA THR A 348 -6.20 17.07 7.62
C THR A 348 -4.93 17.66 8.25
N GLY A 349 -4.98 18.00 9.54
CA GLY A 349 -3.82 18.45 10.31
C GLY A 349 -2.75 17.37 10.40
N ALA A 350 -3.14 16.13 10.72
CA ALA A 350 -2.23 14.98 10.79
C ALA A 350 -1.56 14.70 9.45
N ARG A 351 -2.31 14.71 8.34
CA ARG A 351 -1.81 14.56 6.97
C ARG A 351 -0.75 15.60 6.64
N LEU A 352 -0.99 16.86 6.98
CA LEU A 352 0.00 17.93 6.77
C LEU A 352 1.30 17.70 7.54
N ILE A 353 1.21 17.20 8.77
CA ILE A 353 2.37 16.90 9.62
C ILE A 353 3.16 15.72 9.05
N VAL A 354 2.49 14.59 8.76
CA VAL A 354 3.12 13.39 8.22
C VAL A 354 3.78 13.68 6.87
N THR A 355 3.08 14.33 5.95
CA THR A 355 3.63 14.66 4.62
C THR A 355 4.81 15.64 4.71
N ARG A 356 4.79 16.61 5.63
CA ARG A 356 5.94 17.50 5.87
C ARG A 356 7.14 16.75 6.45
N PHE A 357 6.90 15.86 7.41
CA PHE A 357 7.95 15.02 7.99
C PHE A 357 8.61 14.15 6.92
N LEU A 358 7.81 13.39 6.16
CA LEU A 358 8.33 12.49 5.11
C LEU A 358 9.12 13.25 4.04
N ARG A 359 8.70 14.47 3.68
CA ARG A 359 9.45 15.32 2.74
C ARG A 359 10.85 15.69 3.23
N HIS A 360 11.05 15.80 4.54
CA HIS A 360 12.35 16.13 5.12
C HIS A 360 13.17 14.88 5.46
N TYR A 361 12.50 13.81 5.89
CA TYR A 361 13.14 12.57 6.31
C TYR A 361 13.63 11.70 5.15
N ILE A 362 12.89 11.65 4.03
CA ILE A 362 13.26 10.81 2.88
C ILE A 362 14.33 11.51 2.04
N SER A 363 15.58 11.21 2.35
CA SER A 363 16.81 11.63 1.65
C SER A 363 17.41 10.55 0.74
N ALA A 364 17.02 9.29 0.92
CA ALA A 364 17.40 8.14 0.10
C ALA A 364 16.19 7.26 -0.26
N GLY A 365 16.10 6.86 -1.53
CA GLY A 365 14.97 6.11 -2.08
C GLY A 365 13.79 7.00 -2.46
N CYS A 366 12.68 6.38 -2.85
CA CYS A 366 11.44 7.07 -3.22
C CYS A 366 10.23 6.41 -2.54
N LEU A 367 9.48 7.20 -1.76
CA LEU A 367 8.23 6.81 -1.14
C LEU A 367 7.08 7.60 -1.77
N MET A 368 6.07 6.90 -2.26
CA MET A 368 4.84 7.50 -2.80
C MET A 368 3.64 7.08 -1.95
N LEU A 369 2.81 8.04 -1.57
CA LEU A 369 1.49 7.79 -0.98
C LEU A 369 0.43 8.09 -2.03
N LEU A 370 -0.35 7.09 -2.39
CA LEU A 370 -1.52 7.20 -3.26
C LEU A 370 -2.77 7.13 -2.39
N GLU A 371 -3.43 8.25 -2.16
CA GLU A 371 -4.71 8.29 -1.44
C GLU A 371 -5.85 7.76 -2.32
N GLU A 372 -6.82 7.12 -1.70
CA GLU A 372 -8.11 6.83 -2.33
C GLU A 372 -8.79 8.15 -2.77
N GLY A 373 -9.14 8.24 -4.04
CA GLY A 373 -9.51 9.50 -4.70
C GLY A 373 -8.41 10.17 -5.53
N GLY A 374 -7.19 9.62 -5.55
CA GLY A 374 -6.16 9.92 -6.57
C GLY A 374 -5.11 10.97 -6.20
N THR A 375 -5.14 11.52 -4.99
CA THR A 375 -4.06 12.40 -4.50
C THR A 375 -2.77 11.61 -4.37
N VAL A 376 -1.67 12.13 -4.93
CA VAL A 376 -0.34 11.50 -4.84
C VAL A 376 0.64 12.42 -4.14
N PHE A 377 1.27 11.91 -3.09
CA PHE A 377 2.45 12.52 -2.47
C PHE A 377 3.69 11.73 -2.85
N THR A 378 4.69 12.40 -3.41
CA THR A 378 5.99 11.80 -3.72
C THR A 378 7.06 12.40 -2.83
N PHE A 379 7.82 11.54 -2.17
CA PHE A 379 8.97 11.87 -1.35
C PHE A 379 10.18 11.14 -1.95
N GLU A 380 11.03 11.88 -2.67
CA GLU A 380 12.19 11.32 -3.36
C GLU A 380 13.46 11.97 -2.85
N GLY A 381 14.37 11.13 -2.38
CA GLY A 381 15.67 11.53 -1.88
C GLY A 381 16.65 11.91 -2.99
N SER A 382 17.56 12.85 -2.72
CA SER A 382 18.62 13.21 -3.66
C SER A 382 19.71 12.13 -3.80
N ASN A 383 19.76 11.18 -2.87
CA ASN A 383 20.76 10.11 -2.89
C ASN A 383 20.39 9.03 -3.92
N LYS A 384 20.97 9.16 -5.13
CA LYS A 384 20.79 8.21 -6.24
C LYS A 384 21.33 6.79 -5.98
N LYS A 385 22.07 6.55 -4.89
CA LYS A 385 22.62 5.21 -4.57
C LYS A 385 21.57 4.26 -4.00
N CYS A 386 20.42 4.76 -3.54
CA CYS A 386 19.32 3.93 -3.05
C CYS A 386 18.26 3.78 -4.15
N PRO A 387 18.19 2.65 -4.87
CA PRO A 387 17.23 2.45 -5.96
C PRO A 387 15.82 2.09 -5.47
N LEU A 388 15.63 1.95 -4.15
CA LEU A 388 14.39 1.46 -3.56
C LEU A 388 13.24 2.42 -3.84
N LYS A 389 12.12 1.85 -4.27
CA LYS A 389 10.86 2.56 -4.48
C LYS A 389 9.74 1.82 -3.75
N CYS A 390 8.88 2.58 -3.08
CA CYS A 390 7.72 2.04 -2.39
C CYS A 390 6.50 2.92 -2.71
N VAL A 391 5.38 2.27 -3.07
CA VAL A 391 4.11 2.96 -3.32
C VAL A 391 3.06 2.38 -2.38
N LEU A 392 2.70 3.15 -1.36
CA LEU A 392 1.57 2.89 -0.49
C LEU A 392 0.28 3.36 -1.14
N LYS A 393 -0.80 2.60 -0.96
CA LYS A 393 -2.17 3.03 -1.19
C LYS A 393 -2.84 3.29 0.16
N VAL A 394 -3.24 4.53 0.43
CA VAL A 394 -3.93 4.91 1.66
C VAL A 394 -5.44 4.85 1.40
N HIS A 395 -6.12 3.93 2.10
CA HIS A 395 -7.57 3.70 1.96
C HIS A 395 -8.37 4.46 3.02
N ASN A 396 -7.75 4.76 4.17
CA ASN A 396 -8.42 5.42 5.29
C ASN A 396 -7.60 6.61 5.84
N PRO A 397 -8.20 7.80 6.02
CA PRO A 397 -7.48 8.99 6.53
C PRO A 397 -6.97 8.82 7.96
N GLN A 398 -7.51 7.86 8.73
CA GLN A 398 -7.00 7.45 10.04
C GLN A 398 -5.53 7.03 9.99
N PHE A 399 -5.02 6.57 8.85
CA PHE A 399 -3.59 6.33 8.62
C PHE A 399 -2.74 7.51 9.10
N TYR A 400 -3.09 8.74 8.69
CA TYR A 400 -2.32 9.92 9.05
C TYR A 400 -2.40 10.22 10.53
N TRP A 401 -3.58 10.05 11.13
CA TRP A 401 -3.78 10.29 12.56
C TRP A 401 -2.94 9.32 13.40
N LYS A 402 -2.99 8.03 13.09
CA LYS A 402 -2.21 6.98 13.78
C LYS A 402 -0.71 7.24 13.65
N VAL A 403 -0.22 7.47 12.43
CA VAL A 403 1.21 7.76 12.21
C VAL A 403 1.64 9.05 12.93
N ALA A 404 0.82 10.11 12.93
CA ALA A 404 1.15 11.37 13.59
C ALA A 404 1.11 11.29 15.13
N THR A 405 0.39 10.34 15.72
CA THR A 405 0.21 10.27 17.19
C THR A 405 1.02 9.15 17.83
N GLU A 406 1.23 8.04 17.11
CA GLU A 406 1.86 6.81 17.60
C GLU A 406 3.07 6.36 16.77
N ALA A 407 3.50 7.17 15.79
CA ALA A 407 4.73 6.95 15.02
C ALA A 407 4.82 5.55 14.38
N ASP A 408 5.81 4.75 14.77
CA ASP A 408 6.07 3.39 14.28
C ASP A 408 5.00 2.39 14.72
N ILE A 409 4.49 2.51 15.94
CA ILE A 409 3.35 1.70 16.41
C ILE A 409 2.09 2.09 15.64
N GLY A 410 1.88 3.39 15.41
CA GLY A 410 0.76 3.89 14.61
C GLY A 410 0.79 3.42 13.16
N LEU A 411 1.98 3.32 12.56
CA LEU A 411 2.16 2.74 11.23
C LEU A 411 1.79 1.25 11.22
N ALA A 412 2.22 0.48 12.23
CA ALA A 412 1.86 -0.93 12.35
C ALA A 412 0.35 -1.12 12.54
N ASP A 413 -0.26 -0.33 13.44
CA ASP A 413 -1.71 -0.37 13.67
C ASP A 413 -2.50 0.01 12.41
N ALA A 414 -2.02 0.98 11.64
CA ALA A 414 -2.64 1.34 10.36
C ALA A 414 -2.56 0.18 9.34
N TYR A 415 -1.44 -0.55 9.29
CA TYR A 415 -1.32 -1.74 8.43
C TYR A 415 -2.27 -2.86 8.89
N ILE A 416 -2.27 -3.15 10.20
CA ILE A 416 -3.10 -4.21 10.80
C ILE A 416 -4.59 -3.94 10.58
N ASN A 417 -5.03 -2.69 10.65
CA ASN A 417 -6.42 -2.33 10.41
C ASN A 417 -6.78 -2.22 8.92
N GLY A 418 -5.80 -2.33 8.01
CA GLY A 418 -6.04 -2.21 6.57
C GLY A 418 -6.23 -0.77 6.10
N ASP A 419 -5.78 0.21 6.88
CA ASP A 419 -5.89 1.64 6.53
C ASP A 419 -5.02 1.99 5.32
N PHE A 420 -4.01 1.16 5.02
CA PHE A 420 -3.22 1.24 3.81
C PHE A 420 -2.77 -0.13 3.32
N SER A 421 -2.42 -0.22 2.04
CA SER A 421 -1.75 -1.38 1.43
C SER A 421 -0.66 -0.93 0.46
N PHE A 422 -0.10 -1.86 -0.30
CA PHE A 422 0.98 -1.56 -1.26
C PHE A 422 0.54 -1.89 -2.70
N VAL A 423 1.06 -1.11 -3.65
CA VAL A 423 0.93 -1.46 -5.09
C VAL A 423 1.66 -2.77 -5.37
N ASP A 424 2.89 -2.89 -4.87
CA ASP A 424 3.67 -4.11 -4.89
C ASP A 424 3.35 -4.93 -3.63
N LYS A 425 2.64 -6.04 -3.80
CA LYS A 425 2.18 -6.88 -2.69
C LYS A 425 3.26 -7.79 -2.11
N GLU A 426 4.38 -7.96 -2.81
CA GLU A 426 5.45 -8.87 -2.40
C GLU A 426 6.55 -8.11 -1.67
N GLU A 427 7.08 -7.06 -2.30
CA GLU A 427 8.24 -6.33 -1.78
C GLU A 427 7.85 -4.96 -1.18
N GLY A 428 6.60 -4.51 -1.32
CA GLY A 428 6.18 -3.16 -0.92
C GLY A 428 6.48 -2.83 0.54
N LEU A 429 6.10 -3.71 1.47
CA LEU A 429 6.31 -3.53 2.91
C LEU A 429 7.81 -3.64 3.28
N LEU A 430 8.54 -4.56 2.65
CA LEU A 430 9.97 -4.72 2.86
C LEU A 430 10.73 -3.47 2.38
N ASN A 431 10.39 -2.96 1.20
CA ASN A 431 10.95 -1.74 0.63
C ASN A 431 10.66 -0.53 1.50
N LEU A 432 9.48 -0.43 2.12
CA LEU A 432 9.17 0.64 3.06
C LEU A 432 10.16 0.66 4.24
N PHE A 433 10.34 -0.47 4.91
CA PHE A 433 11.27 -0.56 6.03
C PHE A 433 12.72 -0.35 5.61
N MET A 434 13.13 -0.90 4.46
CA MET A 434 14.48 -0.70 3.94
C MET A 434 14.76 0.79 3.62
N ILE A 435 13.77 1.51 3.09
CA ILE A 435 13.85 2.97 2.90
C ILE A 435 13.98 3.68 4.27
N PHE A 436 13.15 3.33 5.26
CA PHE A 436 13.24 3.97 6.58
C PHE A 436 14.57 3.70 7.28
N ILE A 437 15.10 2.48 7.18
CA ILE A 437 16.42 2.12 7.74
C ILE A 437 17.53 2.88 7.03
N ALA A 438 17.50 2.96 5.70
CA ALA A 438 18.51 3.68 4.92
C ALA A 438 18.57 5.18 5.30
N ASN A 439 17.41 5.82 5.50
CA ASN A 439 17.35 7.23 5.89
C ASN A 439 17.80 7.47 7.33
N ARG A 440 17.43 6.59 8.26
CA ARG A 440 17.90 6.66 9.66
C ARG A 440 19.43 6.63 9.75
N ASN A 441 20.08 5.79 8.95
CA ASN A 441 21.54 5.64 8.94
C ASN A 441 22.25 6.85 8.30
N LEU A 442 21.57 7.65 7.48
CA LEU A 442 22.11 8.91 6.97
C LEU A 442 22.06 9.99 8.05
N ASP A 443 20.92 10.12 8.74
CA ASP A 443 20.73 11.09 9.83
C ASP A 443 21.73 10.88 10.99
N SER A 444 22.08 9.63 11.32
CA SER A 444 23.04 9.33 12.40
C SER A 444 24.48 9.75 12.08
N SER A 445 24.85 9.85 10.81
CA SER A 445 26.19 10.27 10.40
C SER A 445 26.44 11.78 10.55
N ASP A 446 25.37 12.60 10.51
CA ASP A 446 25.43 14.06 10.72
C ASP A 446 25.15 14.49 12.18
N ALA A 447 24.57 13.62 13.02
CA ALA A 447 24.14 13.98 14.37
C ALA A 447 24.84 13.17 15.48
N ARG A 448 26.10 13.51 15.80
CA ARG A 448 26.80 13.02 17.01
C ARG A 448 26.20 13.51 18.35
N ASN A 449 25.05 14.18 18.37
CA ASN A 449 24.63 14.90 19.58
C ASN A 449 23.11 15.08 19.80
N ASN A 450 22.27 14.07 19.54
CA ASN A 450 20.87 14.12 20.03
C ASN A 450 20.29 12.73 20.35
N ASN A 451 19.95 12.52 21.62
CA ASN A 451 19.14 11.40 22.12
C ASN A 451 17.71 11.48 21.56
N ARG A 452 17.50 11.08 20.31
CA ARG A 452 16.15 10.89 19.75
C ARG A 452 15.73 9.44 19.93
N ARG A 453 14.59 9.20 20.59
CA ARG A 453 13.91 7.90 20.64
C ARG A 453 13.21 7.72 19.28
N GLY A 454 13.71 6.82 18.44
CA GLY A 454 13.16 6.49 17.12
C GLY A 454 13.41 7.54 16.04
N TRP A 455 13.03 7.21 14.80
CA TRP A 455 13.06 8.09 13.62
C TRP A 455 12.19 9.37 13.75
N TRP A 456 11.33 9.45 14.77
CA TRP A 456 10.53 10.64 15.06
C TRP A 456 10.25 10.78 16.56
N THR A 457 10.18 12.02 17.05
CA THR A 457 9.62 12.36 18.37
C THR A 457 8.37 13.20 18.12
N PRO A 458 7.15 12.74 18.47
CA PRO A 458 5.94 13.48 18.16
C PRO A 458 5.85 14.84 18.86
N LEU A 459 5.36 15.86 18.13
CA LEU A 459 5.28 17.24 18.60
C LEU A 459 4.10 17.51 19.56
N PHE A 460 3.19 16.54 19.78
CA PHE A 460 1.99 16.70 20.59
C PHE A 460 2.14 16.10 21.99
N LEU A 461 1.56 16.77 23.00
CA LEU A 461 1.38 16.29 24.38
C LEU A 461 0.73 14.89 24.49
N THR A 462 0.01 14.43 23.46
CA THR A 462 -0.60 13.09 23.39
C THR A 462 0.43 11.97 23.31
N ALA A 463 1.62 12.21 22.73
CA ALA A 463 2.70 11.23 22.71
C ALA A 463 3.34 11.03 24.08
N ALA A 464 3.26 12.00 24.99
CA ALA A 464 3.64 11.80 26.39
C ALA A 464 2.69 10.81 27.08
N ILE A 465 1.40 10.84 26.74
CA ILE A 465 0.39 9.91 27.27
C ILE A 465 0.53 8.52 26.65
N ALA A 466 0.72 8.43 25.32
CA ALA A 466 0.98 7.16 24.64
C ALA A 466 2.30 6.53 25.14
N SER A 467 3.39 7.31 25.20
CA SER A 467 4.67 6.82 25.73
C SER A 467 4.62 6.46 27.22
N ALA A 468 3.82 7.16 28.04
CA ALA A 468 3.57 6.77 29.43
C ALA A 468 2.78 5.46 29.52
N LYS A 469 1.71 5.29 28.72
CA LYS A 469 0.95 4.04 28.62
C LYS A 469 1.86 2.87 28.28
N TYR A 470 2.68 3.00 27.24
CA TYR A 470 3.62 1.96 26.84
C TYR A 470 4.69 1.73 27.92
N PHE A 471 5.23 2.78 28.53
CA PHE A 471 6.22 2.65 29.60
C PHE A 471 5.68 1.89 30.83
N PHE A 472 4.46 2.20 31.29
CA PHE A 472 3.82 1.46 32.38
C PHE A 472 3.51 0.00 31.97
N TRP A 473 3.10 -0.23 30.72
CA TRP A 473 2.91 -1.58 30.18
C TRP A 473 4.22 -2.37 30.14
N HIS A 474 5.34 -1.78 29.74
CA HIS A 474 6.67 -2.42 29.76
C HIS A 474 7.08 -2.87 31.15
N ILE A 475 6.91 -2.01 32.15
CA ILE A 475 7.27 -2.35 33.54
C ILE A 475 6.43 -3.52 34.05
N SER A 476 5.12 -3.55 33.75
CA SER A 476 4.26 -4.66 34.18
C SER A 476 4.52 -6.00 33.47
N ARG A 477 5.31 -6.01 32.39
CA ARG A 477 5.64 -7.19 31.58
C ARG A 477 7.05 -7.74 31.82
N GLN A 478 7.79 -7.28 32.84
CA GLN A 478 9.13 -7.77 33.18
C GLN A 478 9.16 -9.28 33.50
N ASN A 479 10.21 -10.00 33.07
CA ASN A 479 10.31 -11.47 33.12
C ASN A 479 10.71 -12.05 34.49
N THR A 480 10.01 -11.62 35.55
CA THR A 480 9.98 -12.36 36.83
C THR A 480 9.49 -13.80 36.62
N LEU A 481 9.78 -14.74 37.54
CA LEU A 481 9.39 -16.15 37.44
C LEU A 481 7.93 -16.37 36.99
N THR A 482 6.98 -15.71 37.64
CA THR A 482 5.55 -15.88 37.34
C THR A 482 5.14 -15.22 36.02
N GLN A 483 5.80 -14.11 35.66
CA GLN A 483 5.46 -13.33 34.47
C GLN A 483 6.10 -13.90 33.20
N ALA A 484 7.30 -14.48 33.29
CA ALA A 484 7.97 -15.16 32.17
C ALA A 484 7.08 -16.26 31.57
N ARG A 485 6.48 -17.12 32.42
CA ARG A 485 5.53 -18.14 31.96
C ARG A 485 4.32 -17.53 31.23
N ARG A 486 3.74 -16.43 31.74
CA ARG A 486 2.61 -15.74 31.09
C ARG A 486 2.99 -15.13 29.74
N ASN A 487 4.18 -14.55 29.64
CA ASN A 487 4.67 -13.93 28.41
C ASN A 487 4.93 -15.00 27.33
N ILE A 488 5.58 -16.11 27.69
CA ILE A 488 5.84 -17.23 26.77
C ILE A 488 4.52 -17.89 26.33
N SER A 489 3.63 -18.22 27.26
CA SER A 489 2.34 -18.86 26.97
C SER A 489 1.51 -18.07 25.94
N ARG A 490 1.47 -16.74 26.03
CA ARG A 490 0.68 -15.90 25.11
C ARG A 490 1.08 -16.01 23.63
N HIS A 491 2.35 -16.31 23.34
CA HIS A 491 2.82 -16.45 21.95
C HIS A 491 2.90 -17.92 21.53
N TYR A 492 3.44 -18.79 22.37
CA TYR A 492 3.74 -20.17 21.98
C TYR A 492 2.55 -21.13 22.20
N ASP A 493 1.58 -20.77 23.04
CA ASP A 493 0.35 -21.56 23.22
C ASP A 493 -0.80 -21.09 22.30
N LEU A 494 -0.50 -20.31 21.25
CA LEU A 494 -1.51 -19.86 20.29
C LEU A 494 -2.20 -21.03 19.59
N SER A 495 -1.43 -21.88 18.92
CA SER A 495 -1.89 -23.13 18.30
C SER A 495 -0.72 -23.85 17.62
N ASN A 496 -0.49 -25.12 17.97
CA ASN A 496 0.49 -25.96 17.26
C ASN A 496 0.13 -26.12 15.77
N ASP A 497 -1.17 -26.18 15.45
CA ASP A 497 -1.65 -26.29 14.07
C ASP A 497 -1.29 -25.04 13.27
N LEU A 498 -1.40 -23.85 13.88
CA LEU A 498 -0.97 -22.60 13.23
C LEU A 498 0.53 -22.63 12.90
N PHE A 499 1.38 -22.98 13.87
CA PHE A 499 2.83 -23.05 13.65
C PHE A 499 3.20 -24.06 12.56
N ALA A 500 2.51 -25.20 12.50
CA ALA A 500 2.73 -26.23 11.49
C ALA A 500 2.39 -25.79 10.05
N LEU A 501 1.59 -24.72 9.87
CA LEU A 501 1.25 -24.21 8.53
C LEU A 501 2.41 -23.48 7.85
N PHE A 502 3.32 -22.85 8.61
CA PHE A 502 4.39 -22.03 8.05
C PHE A 502 5.81 -22.45 8.43
N LEU A 503 5.97 -23.22 9.53
CA LEU A 503 7.25 -23.84 9.84
C LEU A 503 7.50 -25.05 8.94
N ASP A 504 8.76 -25.47 8.84
CA ASP A 504 9.08 -26.74 8.19
C ASP A 504 8.65 -27.92 9.08
N LYS A 505 8.75 -29.16 8.56
CA LYS A 505 8.36 -30.39 9.27
C LYS A 505 9.09 -30.62 10.59
N THR A 506 10.22 -29.94 10.83
CA THR A 506 10.90 -29.98 12.12
C THR A 506 10.25 -29.08 13.16
N MET A 507 9.28 -28.22 12.84
CA MET A 507 8.70 -27.27 13.81
C MET A 507 9.79 -26.43 14.49
N THR A 508 10.83 -26.03 13.74
CA THR A 508 11.94 -25.25 14.28
C THR A 508 11.68 -23.77 14.08
N TYR A 509 11.27 -23.08 15.14
CA TYR A 509 11.02 -21.64 15.13
C TYR A 509 12.25 -20.86 15.60
N SER A 510 13.35 -21.00 14.84
CA SER A 510 14.60 -20.25 15.03
C SER A 510 15.35 -20.11 13.71
N CYS A 511 16.41 -19.29 13.67
CA CYS A 511 17.24 -19.11 12.47
C CYS A 511 17.77 -20.44 11.91
N ALA A 512 17.65 -20.63 10.59
CA ALA A 512 18.27 -21.74 9.86
C ALA A 512 19.68 -21.35 9.36
N ILE A 513 20.42 -22.29 8.76
CA ILE A 513 21.72 -22.02 8.09
C ILE A 513 21.65 -22.52 6.65
N PHE A 514 21.66 -21.58 5.69
CA PHE A 514 21.51 -21.86 4.25
C PHE A 514 22.86 -21.91 3.54
N LYS A 515 22.98 -22.80 2.55
CA LYS A 515 24.13 -22.84 1.62
C LYS A 515 23.82 -22.23 0.24
N ALA A 516 22.54 -22.05 -0.08
CA ALA A 516 22.07 -21.46 -1.32
C ALA A 516 20.74 -20.71 -1.09
N GLU A 517 20.42 -19.76 -1.97
CA GLU A 517 19.23 -18.89 -1.87
C GLU A 517 17.91 -19.69 -1.87
N ASN A 518 17.79 -20.70 -2.73
CA ASN A 518 16.55 -21.49 -2.91
C ASN A 518 16.60 -22.85 -2.22
N GLU A 519 17.39 -22.99 -1.16
CA GLU A 519 17.49 -24.24 -0.43
C GLU A 519 16.25 -24.47 0.46
N ASP A 520 15.81 -25.72 0.53
CA ASP A 520 14.68 -26.15 1.36
C ASP A 520 14.92 -25.82 2.85
N LEU A 521 13.90 -25.23 3.51
CA LEU A 521 14.01 -24.77 4.89
C LEU A 521 14.33 -25.91 5.86
N LYS A 522 13.78 -27.12 5.66
CA LYS A 522 14.07 -28.27 6.53
C LYS A 522 15.54 -28.65 6.42
N VAL A 523 16.12 -28.67 5.22
CA VAL A 523 17.55 -28.93 5.03
C VAL A 523 18.40 -27.90 5.77
N ALA A 524 18.06 -26.62 5.66
CA ALA A 524 18.77 -25.54 6.34
C ALA A 524 18.63 -25.61 7.88
N GLN A 525 17.47 -26.03 8.40
CA GLN A 525 17.26 -26.22 9.83
C GLN A 525 18.03 -27.42 10.39
N LEU A 526 18.02 -28.55 9.68
CA LEU A 526 18.80 -29.72 10.08
C LEU A 526 20.30 -29.42 10.07
N ARG A 527 20.77 -28.61 9.10
CA ARG A 527 22.16 -28.13 9.10
C ARG A 527 22.49 -27.29 10.34
N LYS A 528 21.61 -26.34 10.69
CA LYS A 528 21.79 -25.55 11.90
C LYS A 528 21.88 -26.42 13.15
N ILE A 529 21.04 -27.45 13.24
CA ILE A 529 21.08 -28.44 14.32
C ILE A 529 22.41 -29.20 14.34
N SER A 530 22.89 -29.71 13.20
CA SER A 530 24.19 -30.38 13.11
C SER A 530 25.35 -29.48 13.55
N VAL A 531 25.36 -28.21 13.12
CA VAL A 531 26.39 -27.24 13.54
C VAL A 531 26.37 -27.03 15.06
N LEU A 532 25.21 -26.95 15.69
CA LEU A 532 25.10 -26.83 17.15
C LEU A 532 25.63 -28.08 17.88
N ILE A 533 25.30 -29.28 17.37
CA ILE A 533 25.80 -30.56 17.91
C ILE A 533 27.33 -30.61 17.86
N GLU A 534 27.91 -30.24 16.72
CA GLU A 534 29.35 -30.23 16.51
C GLU A 534 30.05 -29.16 17.37
N LYS A 535 29.49 -27.95 17.47
CA LYS A 535 29.99 -26.88 18.37
C LYS A 535 29.96 -27.31 19.83
N ALA A 536 28.91 -28.01 20.23
CA ALA A 536 28.79 -28.56 21.57
C ALA A 536 29.67 -29.80 21.80
N ARG A 537 30.34 -30.38 20.79
CA ARG A 537 31.17 -31.59 20.92
C ARG A 537 30.45 -32.69 21.72
N ILE A 538 29.23 -33.02 21.32
CA ILE A 538 28.39 -34.01 22.00
C ILE A 538 28.92 -35.41 21.73
N GLU A 539 28.89 -36.26 22.76
CA GLU A 539 29.35 -37.65 22.73
C GLU A 539 28.33 -38.51 23.47
N ARG A 540 28.37 -39.82 23.25
CA ARG A 540 27.36 -40.78 23.74
C ARG A 540 27.21 -40.82 25.26
N ASN A 541 28.28 -40.57 26.00
CA ASN A 541 28.32 -40.61 27.46
C ASN A 541 27.90 -39.28 28.11
N HIS A 542 27.69 -38.22 27.33
CA HIS A 542 27.31 -36.92 27.88
C HIS A 542 25.83 -36.88 28.30
N GLU A 543 25.54 -36.05 29.30
CA GLU A 543 24.19 -35.60 29.63
C GLU A 543 24.00 -34.14 29.20
N ILE A 544 22.99 -33.91 28.37
CA ILE A 544 22.74 -32.62 27.72
C ILE A 544 21.55 -31.92 28.37
N LEU A 545 21.66 -30.63 28.60
CA LEU A 545 20.55 -29.75 28.95
C LEU A 545 20.25 -28.80 27.79
N GLU A 546 18.99 -28.75 27.38
CA GLU A 546 18.48 -27.71 26.48
C GLU A 546 17.55 -26.76 27.23
N ILE A 547 17.93 -25.48 27.26
CA ILE A 547 17.12 -24.43 27.87
C ILE A 547 16.29 -23.74 26.79
N GLY A 548 14.97 -23.99 26.81
CA GLY A 548 14.04 -23.54 25.78
C GLY A 548 13.91 -24.57 24.65
N CYS A 549 13.45 -25.79 24.96
CA CYS A 549 13.50 -26.92 24.03
C CYS A 549 12.49 -26.91 22.87
N GLY A 550 11.60 -25.90 22.82
CA GLY A 550 10.57 -25.78 21.80
C GLY A 550 9.76 -27.07 21.61
N TRP A 551 9.57 -27.45 20.34
CA TRP A 551 8.87 -28.68 19.94
C TRP A 551 9.77 -29.94 19.87
N GLY A 552 10.95 -29.91 20.50
CA GLY A 552 11.80 -31.08 20.74
C GLY A 552 12.71 -31.52 19.59
N SER A 553 12.82 -30.75 18.51
CA SER A 553 13.61 -31.17 17.33
C SER A 553 15.10 -31.29 17.56
N LEU A 554 15.69 -30.37 18.33
CA LEU A 554 17.10 -30.47 18.69
C LEU A 554 17.37 -31.73 19.52
N ALA A 555 16.52 -32.00 20.53
CA ALA A 555 16.59 -33.20 21.36
C ALA A 555 16.58 -34.49 20.53
N ILE A 556 15.61 -34.61 19.61
CA ILE A 556 15.45 -35.80 18.75
C ILE A 556 16.71 -36.01 17.90
N GLU A 557 17.21 -34.96 17.25
CA GLU A 557 18.36 -35.08 16.35
C GLU A 557 19.68 -35.32 17.10
N VAL A 558 19.89 -34.67 18.26
CA VAL A 558 21.05 -34.90 19.13
C VAL A 558 21.12 -36.37 19.54
N VAL A 559 20.02 -36.92 20.07
CA VAL A 559 19.99 -38.30 20.56
C VAL A 559 20.08 -39.31 19.42
N LYS A 560 19.44 -39.06 18.26
CA LYS A 560 19.61 -39.92 17.08
C LYS A 560 21.06 -40.03 16.63
N GLN A 561 21.80 -38.93 16.65
CA GLN A 561 23.18 -38.89 16.16
C GLN A 561 24.19 -39.44 17.16
N THR A 562 23.93 -39.30 18.47
CA THR A 562 24.94 -39.56 19.50
C THR A 562 24.56 -40.64 20.51
N GLY A 563 23.26 -40.89 20.72
CA GLY A 563 22.74 -41.80 21.74
C GLY A 563 22.94 -41.31 23.18
N CYS A 564 23.21 -40.02 23.38
CA CYS A 564 23.44 -39.42 24.69
C CYS A 564 22.15 -39.35 25.54
N LYS A 565 22.26 -38.90 26.79
CA LYS A 565 21.09 -38.53 27.61
C LYS A 565 20.74 -37.07 27.39
N TYR A 566 19.45 -36.75 27.35
CA TYR A 566 18.99 -35.41 27.04
C TYR A 566 17.88 -34.95 27.97
N THR A 567 18.00 -33.75 28.51
CA THR A 567 16.95 -33.05 29.25
C THR A 567 16.63 -31.73 28.55
N GLY A 568 15.40 -31.56 28.06
CA GLY A 568 14.91 -30.29 27.55
C GLY A 568 13.95 -29.64 28.54
N ILE A 569 14.03 -28.32 28.71
CA ILE A 569 13.10 -27.55 29.54
C ILE A 569 12.35 -26.50 28.72
N THR A 570 11.06 -26.33 29.01
CA THR A 570 10.20 -25.28 28.43
C THR A 570 9.24 -24.72 29.48
N LEU A 571 8.68 -23.55 29.19
CA LEU A 571 7.60 -22.92 29.97
C LEU A 571 6.22 -23.06 29.30
N SER A 572 6.16 -23.60 28.07
CA SER A 572 4.91 -23.82 27.33
C SER A 572 4.42 -25.26 27.51
N GLU A 573 3.17 -25.41 27.94
CA GLU A 573 2.50 -26.70 28.08
C GLU A 573 2.24 -27.35 26.70
N GLU A 574 1.86 -26.54 25.71
CA GLU A 574 1.59 -27.02 24.35
C GLU A 574 2.85 -27.49 23.63
N GLN A 575 3.98 -26.80 23.82
CA GLN A 575 5.28 -27.26 23.32
C GLN A 575 5.70 -28.57 23.97
N LEU A 576 5.58 -28.66 25.31
CA LEU A 576 5.94 -29.86 26.05
C LEU A 576 5.16 -31.08 25.55
N LYS A 577 3.84 -30.97 25.48
CA LYS A 577 2.94 -32.04 25.02
C LYS A 577 3.29 -32.51 23.61
N TYR A 578 3.55 -31.56 22.70
CA TYR A 578 3.91 -31.87 21.32
C TYR A 578 5.30 -32.51 21.22
N ALA A 579 6.28 -32.02 21.98
CA ALA A 579 7.63 -32.55 22.01
C ALA A 579 7.67 -33.99 22.56
N GLU A 580 6.95 -34.27 23.65
CA GLU A 580 6.81 -35.61 24.22
C GLU A 580 6.18 -36.60 23.22
N GLN A 581 5.14 -36.17 22.52
CA GLN A 581 4.50 -36.98 21.48
C GLN A 581 5.49 -37.33 20.35
N ARG A 582 6.25 -36.35 19.85
CA ARG A 582 7.24 -36.57 18.79
C ARG A 582 8.40 -37.46 19.22
N VAL A 583 8.85 -37.34 20.47
CA VAL A 583 9.88 -38.22 21.03
C VAL A 583 9.39 -39.66 21.14
N LYS A 584 8.13 -39.85 21.55
CA LYS A 584 7.50 -41.18 21.61
C LYS A 584 7.35 -41.79 20.22
N GLU A 585 6.93 -41.01 19.23
CA GLU A 585 6.86 -41.45 17.82
C GLU A 585 8.23 -41.81 17.24
N ALA A 586 9.30 -41.13 17.69
CA ALA A 586 10.66 -41.44 17.32
C ALA A 586 11.26 -42.64 18.09
N GLY A 587 10.59 -43.14 19.14
CA GLY A 587 11.07 -44.23 19.99
C GLY A 587 12.26 -43.86 20.88
N LEU A 588 12.38 -42.59 21.29
CA LEU A 588 13.54 -42.04 22.01
C LEU A 588 13.25 -41.66 23.47
N GLN A 589 12.08 -42.03 24.00
CA GLN A 589 11.62 -41.65 25.34
C GLN A 589 12.52 -42.13 26.49
N ASP A 590 13.33 -43.16 26.27
CA ASP A 590 14.26 -43.69 27.29
C ASP A 590 15.55 -42.84 27.42
N HIS A 591 15.80 -41.98 26.42
CA HIS A 591 16.99 -41.13 26.35
C HIS A 591 16.68 -39.64 26.48
N ILE A 592 15.45 -39.22 26.17
CA ILE A 592 15.01 -37.83 26.19
C ILE A 592 13.97 -37.62 27.28
N LYS A 593 14.24 -36.66 28.16
CA LYS A 593 13.33 -36.18 29.19
C LYS A 593 12.97 -34.72 28.92
N PHE A 594 11.69 -34.38 28.93
CA PHE A 594 11.25 -32.99 28.92
C PHE A 594 10.65 -32.58 30.27
N LEU A 595 10.82 -31.31 30.64
CA LEU A 595 10.29 -30.76 31.89
C LEU A 595 9.61 -29.40 31.62
N LEU A 596 8.41 -29.23 32.19
CA LEU A 596 7.82 -27.90 32.37
C LEU A 596 8.52 -27.21 33.54
N CYS A 597 9.61 -26.50 33.27
CA CYS A 597 10.50 -26.00 34.31
C CYS A 597 11.17 -24.70 33.87
N ASP A 598 11.24 -23.73 34.79
CA ASP A 598 12.08 -22.55 34.62
C ASP A 598 13.54 -22.89 34.92
N TYR A 599 14.48 -22.40 34.11
CA TYR A 599 15.91 -22.68 34.30
C TYR A 599 16.43 -22.27 35.68
N ARG A 600 15.81 -21.26 36.31
CA ARG A 600 16.15 -20.79 37.68
C ARG A 600 15.78 -21.80 38.77
N GLN A 601 15.00 -22.82 38.44
CA GLN A 601 14.53 -23.85 39.37
C GLN A 601 15.32 -25.16 39.22
N LEU A 602 16.30 -25.23 38.33
CA LEU A 602 17.13 -26.43 38.16
C LEU A 602 17.96 -26.71 39.43
N PRO A 603 18.05 -27.97 39.89
CA PRO A 603 18.78 -28.30 41.09
C PRO A 603 20.29 -28.20 40.86
N TYR A 604 20.97 -27.37 41.64
CA TYR A 604 22.43 -27.17 41.56
C TYR A 604 23.27 -28.43 41.82
N SER A 605 22.68 -29.46 42.45
CA SER A 605 23.32 -30.75 42.70
C SER A 605 23.47 -31.60 41.43
N HIS A 606 22.69 -31.33 40.39
CA HIS A 606 22.76 -32.06 39.12
C HIS A 606 23.61 -31.27 38.13
N LYS A 607 24.51 -31.96 37.42
CA LYS A 607 25.43 -31.34 36.45
C LYS A 607 25.22 -31.92 35.07
N TYR A 608 25.29 -31.06 34.06
CA TYR A 608 25.19 -31.40 32.65
C TYR A 608 26.53 -31.20 31.95
N ASP A 609 26.90 -32.15 31.10
CA ASP A 609 28.15 -32.08 30.33
C ASP A 609 28.07 -31.01 29.25
N ARG A 610 26.89 -30.79 28.67
CA ARG A 610 26.67 -29.74 27.66
C ARG A 610 25.36 -29.03 27.93
N ILE A 611 25.36 -27.72 27.75
CA ILE A 611 24.16 -26.89 27.78
C ILE A 611 24.00 -26.23 26.43
N ILE A 612 22.82 -26.33 25.83
CA ILE A 612 22.46 -25.60 24.60
C ILE A 612 21.25 -24.73 24.89
N SER A 613 21.26 -23.49 24.43
CA SER A 613 20.07 -22.64 24.44
C SER A 613 19.98 -21.88 23.13
N CYS A 614 18.87 -22.07 22.42
CA CYS A 614 18.63 -21.46 21.12
C CYS A 614 17.49 -20.44 21.21
N GLU A 615 17.83 -19.16 21.01
CA GLU A 615 16.89 -18.03 20.90
C GLU A 615 15.91 -17.95 22.07
N MET A 616 16.41 -18.28 23.27
CA MET A 616 15.71 -18.14 24.55
C MET A 616 16.09 -16.82 25.26
N LEU A 617 17.32 -16.35 25.05
CA LEU A 617 17.91 -15.22 25.80
C LEU A 617 17.10 -13.92 25.62
N GLU A 618 16.42 -13.77 24.50
CA GLU A 618 15.49 -12.71 24.13
C GLU A 618 14.31 -12.60 25.11
N ALA A 619 13.94 -13.70 25.76
CA ALA A 619 12.88 -13.78 26.77
C ALA A 619 13.40 -13.64 28.21
N VAL A 620 14.72 -13.54 28.43
CA VAL A 620 15.30 -13.35 29.77
C VAL A 620 15.10 -11.92 30.26
N GLY A 621 15.30 -10.93 29.38
CA GLY A 621 15.25 -9.52 29.76
C GLY A 621 16.60 -8.97 30.21
N HIS A 622 16.76 -7.65 30.14
CA HIS A 622 18.04 -6.97 30.38
C HIS A 622 18.57 -7.19 31.81
N GLU A 623 17.66 -7.19 32.79
CA GLU A 623 17.96 -7.21 34.22
C GLU A 623 18.40 -8.59 34.73
N TYR A 624 18.13 -9.67 33.99
CA TYR A 624 18.28 -11.05 34.45
C TYR A 624 19.38 -11.83 33.71
N MET A 625 20.20 -11.19 32.88
CA MET A 625 21.23 -11.88 32.09
C MET A 625 22.36 -12.43 32.96
N GLU A 626 22.76 -11.73 34.02
CA GLU A 626 23.72 -12.24 35.01
C GLU A 626 23.17 -13.49 35.70
N GLU A 627 21.91 -13.47 36.13
CA GLU A 627 21.26 -14.62 36.76
C GLU A 627 21.20 -15.81 35.80
N PHE A 628 20.82 -15.59 34.54
CA PHE A 628 20.80 -16.64 33.52
C PHE A 628 22.16 -17.32 33.34
N LEU A 629 23.24 -16.55 33.17
CA LEU A 629 24.56 -17.14 32.99
C LEU A 629 25.12 -17.75 34.27
N GLY A 630 24.79 -17.19 35.43
CA GLY A 630 25.07 -17.80 36.73
C GLY A 630 24.38 -19.16 36.91
N CYS A 631 23.10 -19.28 36.52
CA CYS A 631 22.38 -20.54 36.51
C CYS A 631 23.05 -21.57 35.58
N CYS A 632 23.37 -21.18 34.34
CA CYS A 632 24.08 -22.04 33.40
C CYS A 632 25.42 -22.54 33.97
N GLU A 633 26.25 -21.64 34.51
CA GLU A 633 27.52 -21.99 35.16
C GLU A 633 27.32 -22.96 36.32
N SER A 634 26.27 -22.74 37.13
CA SER A 634 26.01 -23.54 38.31
C SER A 634 25.61 -24.99 38.00
N VAL A 635 25.01 -25.28 36.84
CA VAL A 635 24.59 -26.64 36.44
C VAL A 635 25.52 -27.26 35.38
N LEU A 636 26.56 -26.56 34.95
CA LEU A 636 27.53 -27.08 33.99
C LEU A 636 28.60 -27.94 34.69
N ALA A 637 28.84 -29.17 34.20
CA ALA A 637 29.90 -30.05 34.68
C ALA A 637 31.29 -29.44 34.45
N GLU A 638 32.33 -29.86 35.18
CA GLU A 638 33.67 -29.23 35.18
C GLU A 638 34.25 -29.02 33.77
N ASN A 639 34.21 -30.07 32.94
CA ASN A 639 34.68 -30.06 31.55
C ASN A 639 33.58 -29.67 30.54
N GLY A 640 32.49 -29.05 31.00
CA GLY A 640 31.32 -28.81 30.18
C GLY A 640 31.48 -27.65 29.19
N LEU A 641 30.60 -27.64 28.18
CA LEU A 641 30.47 -26.54 27.21
C LEU A 641 29.05 -25.97 27.24
N LEU A 642 28.97 -24.64 27.13
CA LEU A 642 27.71 -23.92 26.95
C LEU A 642 27.66 -23.34 25.54
N VAL A 643 26.61 -23.65 24.78
CA VAL A 643 26.37 -23.09 23.44
C VAL A 643 25.11 -22.23 23.48
N LEU A 644 25.26 -20.94 23.21
CA LEU A 644 24.14 -20.00 23.12
C LEU A 644 23.95 -19.56 21.68
N GLN A 645 22.72 -19.63 21.18
CA GLN A 645 22.28 -18.93 19.97
C GLN A 645 21.29 -17.83 20.38
N PHE A 646 21.45 -16.60 19.90
CA PHE A 646 20.52 -15.50 20.22
C PHE A 646 20.52 -14.39 19.16
N ILE A 647 19.35 -13.81 18.94
CA ILE A 647 19.15 -12.57 18.18
C ILE A 647 19.77 -11.41 18.96
N SER A 648 20.44 -10.52 18.22
CA SER A 648 21.13 -9.38 18.78
C SER A 648 20.81 -8.08 18.06
N ILE A 649 20.96 -6.98 18.78
CA ILE A 649 20.99 -5.63 18.22
C ILE A 649 22.40 -5.04 18.37
N PRO A 650 22.87 -4.22 17.41
CA PRO A 650 24.14 -3.52 17.55
C PRO A 650 24.24 -2.71 18.84
N ASP A 651 25.42 -2.72 19.47
CA ASP A 651 25.65 -2.09 20.78
C ASP A 651 25.26 -0.61 20.82
N GLU A 652 25.55 0.14 19.75
CA GLU A 652 25.19 1.56 19.61
C GLU A 652 23.67 1.83 19.75
N ARG A 653 22.82 0.84 19.50
CA ARG A 653 21.36 0.96 19.54
C ARG A 653 20.72 0.29 20.75
N TYR A 654 21.49 -0.48 21.51
CA TYR A 654 20.96 -1.34 22.56
C TYR A 654 20.28 -0.56 23.69
N ASP A 655 20.92 0.52 24.17
CA ASP A 655 20.40 1.32 25.28
C ASP A 655 19.11 2.07 24.92
N GLU A 656 18.99 2.53 23.67
CA GLU A 656 17.76 3.15 23.18
C GLU A 656 16.66 2.10 23.06
N TYR A 657 16.94 1.00 22.37
CA TYR A 657 16.00 -0.09 22.10
C TYR A 657 15.41 -0.70 23.38
N ARG A 658 16.23 -0.97 24.39
CA ARG A 658 15.74 -1.57 25.64
C ARG A 658 14.80 -0.64 26.42
N ARG A 659 14.92 0.68 26.22
CA ARG A 659 14.11 1.70 26.89
C ARG A 659 12.89 2.14 26.08
N SER A 660 12.72 1.66 24.85
CA SER A 660 11.59 1.99 23.98
C SER A 660 10.57 0.85 23.89
N SER A 661 9.33 1.21 23.57
CA SER A 661 8.36 0.28 23.00
C SER A 661 8.51 0.23 21.49
N ASP A 662 8.28 -0.94 20.90
CA ASP A 662 8.19 -1.12 19.46
C ASP A 662 7.05 -2.11 19.13
N PHE A 663 6.80 -2.29 17.84
CA PHE A 663 5.82 -3.25 17.34
C PHE A 663 6.01 -4.66 17.93
N ILE A 664 7.26 -5.13 18.04
CA ILE A 664 7.55 -6.49 18.50
C ILE A 664 7.10 -6.68 19.94
N LYS A 665 7.45 -5.77 20.86
CA LYS A 665 7.08 -5.90 22.27
C LYS A 665 5.58 -5.71 22.52
N GLU A 666 4.88 -5.00 21.63
CA GLU A 666 3.44 -4.77 21.79
C GLU A 666 2.57 -5.86 21.18
N TYR A 667 2.92 -6.36 19.99
CA TYR A 667 2.05 -7.27 19.23
C TYR A 667 2.51 -8.73 19.23
N ILE A 668 3.82 -9.00 19.35
CA ILE A 668 4.39 -10.34 19.09
C ILE A 668 4.98 -10.98 20.34
N PHE A 669 5.98 -10.32 20.96
CA PHE A 669 6.74 -10.82 22.11
C PHE A 669 6.70 -9.84 23.30
N PRO A 670 5.58 -9.81 24.06
CA PRO A 670 5.49 -9.01 25.28
C PRO A 670 6.60 -9.35 26.28
N GLY A 671 7.37 -8.34 26.70
CA GLY A 671 8.49 -8.52 27.63
C GLY A 671 9.79 -8.99 26.96
N GLY A 672 9.81 -9.18 25.63
CA GLY A 672 11.01 -9.50 24.88
C GLY A 672 12.03 -8.37 24.89
N CYS A 673 13.32 -8.73 25.01
CA CYS A 673 14.43 -7.80 24.93
C CYS A 673 15.63 -8.50 24.29
N ILE A 674 15.87 -8.22 23.00
CA ILE A 674 17.06 -8.74 22.32
C ILE A 674 18.33 -8.09 22.92
N PRO A 675 19.34 -8.87 23.31
CA PRO A 675 20.60 -8.36 23.85
C PRO A 675 21.49 -7.69 22.79
N SER A 676 22.52 -7.00 23.25
CA SER A 676 23.72 -6.75 22.43
C SER A 676 24.83 -7.74 22.78
N LEU A 677 25.82 -7.89 21.90
CA LEU A 677 26.93 -8.79 22.15
C LEU A 677 27.75 -8.38 23.38
N SER A 678 28.01 -7.07 23.58
CA SER A 678 28.73 -6.60 24.77
C SER A 678 27.94 -6.87 26.06
N ARG A 679 26.60 -6.79 26.02
CA ARG A 679 25.76 -7.06 27.18
C ARG A 679 25.87 -8.50 27.64
N VAL A 680 25.81 -9.46 26.70
CA VAL A 680 25.92 -10.91 27.01
C VAL A 680 27.30 -11.24 27.56
N THR A 681 28.35 -10.77 26.90
CA THR A 681 29.74 -11.03 27.32
C THR A 681 30.08 -10.34 28.64
N SER A 682 29.49 -9.17 28.95
CA SER A 682 29.64 -8.51 30.25
C SER A 682 28.90 -9.27 31.37
N ALA A 683 27.68 -9.74 31.12
CA ALA A 683 26.98 -10.61 32.07
C ALA A 683 27.78 -11.89 32.35
N MET A 684 28.34 -12.50 31.29
CA MET A 684 29.16 -13.71 31.41
C MET A 684 30.35 -13.48 32.33
N ALA A 685 31.13 -12.41 32.06
CA ALA A 685 32.30 -12.07 32.85
C ALA A 685 31.95 -11.71 34.30
N SER A 686 30.78 -11.12 34.55
CA SER A 686 30.35 -10.73 35.89
C SER A 686 29.79 -11.88 36.72
N ALA A 687 29.13 -12.87 36.10
CA ALA A 687 28.34 -13.87 36.80
C ALA A 687 28.90 -15.30 36.73
N SER A 688 29.98 -15.51 35.96
CA SER A 688 30.55 -16.84 35.73
C SER A 688 32.06 -16.80 35.56
N ARG A 689 32.67 -17.98 35.53
CA ARG A 689 34.09 -18.15 35.16
C ARG A 689 34.26 -18.43 33.67
N LEU A 690 33.20 -18.39 32.87
CA LEU A 690 33.22 -18.82 31.48
C LEU A 690 34.09 -17.92 30.60
N CYS A 691 34.72 -18.52 29.59
CA CYS A 691 35.49 -17.88 28.54
C CYS A 691 34.83 -18.16 27.18
N VAL A 692 34.95 -17.20 26.25
CA VAL A 692 34.49 -17.38 24.87
C VAL A 692 35.51 -18.21 24.09
N GLU A 693 35.08 -19.37 23.60
CA GLU A 693 35.91 -20.27 22.77
C GLU A 693 35.65 -20.09 21.28
N HIS A 694 34.43 -19.69 20.93
CA HIS A 694 34.03 -19.43 19.54
C HIS A 694 32.85 -18.48 19.49
N LEU A 695 32.83 -17.63 18.47
CA LEU A 695 31.76 -16.69 18.22
C LEU A 695 31.54 -16.55 16.72
N GLU A 696 30.28 -16.65 16.30
CA GLU A 696 29.89 -16.51 14.90
C GLU A 696 28.56 -15.77 14.78
N ASN A 697 28.44 -14.91 13.76
CA ASN A 697 27.19 -14.24 13.43
C ASN A 697 26.53 -14.92 12.22
N ILE A 698 25.44 -15.62 12.47
CA ILE A 698 24.61 -16.31 11.46
C ILE A 698 23.42 -15.45 10.98
N GLY A 699 23.31 -14.19 11.41
CA GLY A 699 22.14 -13.34 11.15
C GLY A 699 21.79 -13.11 9.68
N ILE A 700 22.74 -13.28 8.76
CA ILE A 700 22.50 -13.21 7.31
C ILE A 700 21.49 -14.27 6.84
N HIS A 701 21.44 -15.43 7.51
CA HIS A 701 20.52 -16.51 7.16
C HIS A 701 19.10 -16.26 7.63
N TYR A 702 18.91 -15.41 8.64
CA TYR A 702 17.60 -15.20 9.25
C TYR A 702 16.64 -14.44 8.33
N TYR A 703 17.17 -13.57 7.46
CA TYR A 703 16.36 -12.97 6.40
C TYR A 703 15.64 -14.04 5.58
N GLN A 704 16.38 -15.04 5.09
CA GLN A 704 15.82 -16.11 4.27
C GLN A 704 14.83 -16.98 5.04
N THR A 705 15.14 -17.29 6.32
CA THR A 705 14.21 -18.01 7.20
C THR A 705 12.86 -17.28 7.33
N LEU A 706 12.88 -15.96 7.59
CA LEU A 706 11.68 -15.16 7.78
C LEU A 706 10.87 -15.00 6.49
N ILE A 707 11.53 -14.86 5.33
CA ILE A 707 10.85 -14.81 4.03
C ILE A 707 10.18 -16.16 3.73
N TYR A 708 10.82 -17.27 4.04
CA TYR A 708 10.21 -18.59 3.89
C TYR A 708 8.95 -18.71 4.75
N TRP A 709 9.05 -18.38 6.04
CA TRP A 709 7.89 -18.39 6.95
C TRP A 709 6.77 -17.48 6.46
N ARG A 710 7.09 -16.26 6.02
CA ARG A 710 6.09 -15.34 5.46
C ARG A 710 5.40 -15.95 4.25
N ASN A 711 6.13 -16.48 3.29
CA ASN A 711 5.55 -17.01 2.06
C ASN A 711 4.66 -18.22 2.35
N SER A 712 5.13 -19.17 3.15
CA SER A 712 4.30 -20.31 3.57
C SER A 712 3.07 -19.86 4.36
N PHE A 713 3.19 -18.88 5.25
CA PHE A 713 2.05 -18.33 5.99
C PHE A 713 1.00 -17.69 5.07
N MET A 714 1.43 -16.87 4.11
CA MET A 714 0.53 -16.18 3.18
C MET A 714 -0.13 -17.15 2.18
N GLU A 715 0.57 -18.20 1.74
CA GLU A 715 -0.01 -19.27 0.91
C GLU A 715 -1.09 -20.07 1.65
N LYS A 716 -1.03 -20.10 2.98
CA LYS A 716 -1.94 -20.84 3.86
C LYS A 716 -3.02 -19.97 4.51
N GLN A 717 -3.26 -18.77 3.99
CA GLN A 717 -4.24 -17.82 4.54
C GLN A 717 -5.62 -18.43 4.76
N SER A 718 -6.16 -19.18 3.79
CA SER A 718 -7.48 -19.83 3.93
C SER A 718 -7.53 -20.87 5.05
N GLU A 719 -6.44 -21.61 5.27
CA GLU A 719 -6.33 -22.60 6.35
C GLU A 719 -6.22 -21.90 7.71
N ILE A 720 -5.48 -20.79 7.78
CA ILE A 720 -5.37 -19.94 8.98
C ILE A 720 -6.73 -19.35 9.38
N LEU A 721 -7.51 -18.86 8.42
CA LEU A 721 -8.88 -18.37 8.68
C LEU A 721 -9.78 -19.51 9.19
N ALA A 722 -9.64 -20.72 8.64
CA ALA A 722 -10.40 -21.90 9.08
C ALA A 722 -10.07 -22.35 10.52
N LEU A 723 -8.86 -22.05 11.02
CA LEU A 723 -8.47 -22.25 12.41
C LEU A 723 -9.09 -21.21 13.37
N GLY A 724 -9.81 -20.21 12.86
CA GLY A 724 -10.51 -19.19 13.65
C GLY A 724 -9.74 -17.87 13.85
N PHE A 725 -8.59 -17.71 13.19
CA PHE A 725 -7.86 -16.42 13.16
C PHE A 725 -8.50 -15.47 12.15
N ASP A 726 -8.38 -14.17 12.36
CA ASP A 726 -8.96 -13.15 11.48
C ASP A 726 -7.92 -12.49 10.56
N GLU A 727 -8.40 -11.65 9.65
CA GLU A 727 -7.56 -10.89 8.72
C GLU A 727 -6.58 -9.92 9.43
N LYS A 728 -6.94 -9.43 10.62
CA LYS A 728 -6.04 -8.57 11.41
C LYS A 728 -4.86 -9.37 11.96
N PHE A 729 -5.11 -10.60 12.42
CA PHE A 729 -4.08 -11.53 12.85
C PHE A 729 -3.11 -11.82 11.70
N ILE A 730 -3.62 -12.13 10.51
CA ILE A 730 -2.79 -12.38 9.32
C ILE A 730 -1.90 -11.18 8.99
N ARG A 731 -2.47 -9.96 8.94
CA ARG A 731 -1.70 -8.73 8.69
C ARG A 731 -0.67 -8.44 9.79
N THR A 732 -0.99 -8.75 11.04
CA THR A 732 -0.06 -8.61 12.17
C THR A 732 1.16 -9.52 11.99
N TRP A 733 0.94 -10.79 11.61
CA TRP A 733 2.01 -11.76 11.39
C TRP A 733 2.83 -11.49 10.13
N GLU A 734 2.18 -11.06 9.03
CA GLU A 734 2.91 -10.62 7.85
C GLU A 734 3.81 -9.41 8.15
N TYR A 735 3.28 -8.42 8.86
CA TYR A 735 4.05 -7.26 9.30
C TYR A 735 5.23 -7.68 10.16
N TYR A 736 5.03 -8.59 11.11
CA TYR A 736 6.08 -9.16 11.94
C TYR A 736 7.21 -9.80 11.13
N PHE A 737 6.89 -10.73 10.21
CA PHE A 737 7.91 -11.40 9.43
C PHE A 737 8.73 -10.42 8.59
N ILE A 738 8.06 -9.49 7.90
CA ILE A 738 8.73 -8.51 7.03
C ILE A 738 9.52 -7.47 7.83
N TYR A 739 9.00 -7.04 8.99
CA TYR A 739 9.68 -6.11 9.90
C TYR A 739 11.01 -6.71 10.39
N CYS A 740 11.00 -7.94 10.86
CA CYS A 740 12.21 -8.65 11.28
C CYS A 740 13.14 -8.93 10.08
N ALA A 741 12.59 -9.34 8.93
CA ALA A 741 13.36 -9.62 7.73
C ALA A 741 14.13 -8.38 7.26
N ALA A 742 13.51 -7.20 7.27
CA ALA A 742 14.18 -5.93 6.98
C ALA A 742 15.35 -5.66 7.94
N GLY A 743 15.16 -5.96 9.24
CA GLY A 743 16.21 -5.84 10.25
C GLY A 743 17.45 -6.69 9.93
N PHE A 744 17.26 -7.96 9.59
CA PHE A 744 18.36 -8.87 9.22
C PHE A 744 18.97 -8.56 7.85
N ARG A 745 18.15 -8.26 6.83
CA ARG A 745 18.62 -7.89 5.48
C ARG A 745 19.52 -6.66 5.51
N SER A 746 19.18 -5.69 6.36
CA SER A 746 19.95 -4.46 6.56
C SER A 746 21.10 -4.60 7.57
N ARG A 747 21.30 -5.79 8.18
CA ARG A 747 22.27 -6.04 9.26
C ARG A 747 22.11 -5.12 10.48
N THR A 748 20.90 -4.58 10.65
CA THR A 748 20.55 -3.80 11.84
C THR A 748 20.09 -4.69 13.00
N LEU A 749 19.96 -6.00 12.73
CA LEU A 749 19.91 -7.11 13.66
C LEU A 749 21.00 -8.12 13.29
N GLY A 750 21.50 -8.86 14.28
CA GLY A 750 22.39 -10.01 14.11
C GLY A 750 21.83 -11.24 14.81
N ASN A 751 22.43 -12.40 14.59
CA ASN A 751 22.13 -13.61 15.36
C ASN A 751 23.44 -14.33 15.63
N TYR A 752 23.81 -14.46 16.90
CA TYR A 752 25.11 -15.00 17.29
C TYR A 752 24.98 -16.43 17.81
N GLN A 753 25.90 -17.30 17.41
CA GLN A 753 26.21 -18.55 18.09
C GLN A 753 27.53 -18.41 18.85
N ILE A 754 27.50 -18.56 20.18
CA ILE A 754 28.68 -18.44 21.05
C ILE A 754 28.89 -19.75 21.80
N VAL A 755 30.13 -20.23 21.83
CA VAL A 755 30.57 -21.37 22.63
C VAL A 755 31.37 -20.85 23.81
N PHE A 756 31.00 -21.28 25.01
CA PHE A 756 31.66 -20.95 26.25
C PHE A 756 32.23 -22.19 26.94
N SER A 757 33.36 -22.03 27.62
CA SER A 757 33.97 -23.07 28.45
C SER A 757 34.62 -22.49 29.71
N ARG A 758 34.98 -23.33 30.67
CA ARG A 758 35.77 -22.89 31.84
C ARG A 758 37.26 -22.76 31.48
N PRO A 759 37.99 -21.82 32.13
CA PRO A 759 39.43 -21.69 32.01
C PRO A 759 40.13 -23.02 32.25
N GLY A 760 40.95 -23.43 31.29
CA GLY A 760 41.73 -24.67 31.39
C GLY A 760 40.96 -25.95 31.08
N ASN A 761 39.83 -25.89 30.36
CA ASN A 761 39.11 -27.09 29.89
C ASN A 761 39.86 -27.85 28.79
N LEU A 762 41.03 -28.40 29.13
CA LEU A 762 41.89 -29.18 28.23
C LEU A 762 41.22 -30.47 27.75
N THR A 763 40.24 -30.98 28.50
CA THR A 763 39.51 -32.21 28.16
C THR A 763 38.66 -32.00 26.90
N ALA A 764 37.82 -30.95 26.90
CA ALA A 764 36.95 -30.63 25.77
C ALA A 764 37.73 -30.19 24.53
N PHE A 765 38.94 -29.63 24.71
CA PHE A 765 39.82 -29.11 23.66
C PHE A 765 41.15 -29.87 23.54
N SER A 766 41.13 -31.17 23.82
CA SER A 766 42.33 -32.03 23.85
C SER A 766 43.01 -32.19 22.49
N ASP A 767 42.25 -32.11 21.39
CA ASP A 767 42.77 -32.11 20.02
C ASP A 767 42.87 -30.67 19.48
N PRO A 768 44.07 -30.08 19.38
CA PRO A 768 44.26 -28.72 18.89
C PRO A 768 44.04 -28.58 17.37
N TYR A 769 43.96 -29.69 16.63
CA TYR A 769 43.72 -29.68 15.18
C TYR A 769 42.23 -29.79 14.83
N LYS A 770 41.40 -30.21 15.79
CA LYS A 770 39.94 -30.24 15.64
C LYS A 770 39.35 -28.90 16.06
N GLY A 771 39.15 -28.01 15.10
CA GLY A 771 38.49 -26.71 15.30
C GLY A 771 36.99 -26.83 15.61
N LEU A 772 36.39 -25.73 16.05
CA LEU A 772 34.92 -25.60 16.12
C LEU A 772 34.41 -25.27 14.70
N PRO A 773 33.29 -25.88 14.25
CA PRO A 773 32.80 -25.69 12.89
C PRO A 773 32.24 -24.28 12.70
N SER A 774 32.42 -23.78 11.48
CA SER A 774 31.84 -22.53 10.96
C SER A 774 30.60 -22.85 10.13
N ALA A 775 29.60 -21.97 10.15
CA ALA A 775 28.46 -22.03 9.24
C ALA A 775 28.87 -21.73 7.78
N PHE A 776 30.03 -21.07 7.60
CA PHE A 776 30.63 -20.67 6.32
C PHE A 776 31.82 -21.54 5.94
#